data_AF-A0A7S0IFJ5-F1
#
_entry.id   AF-A0A7S0IFJ5-F1
#
_cell.length_a   1.000
_cell.length_b   1.000
_cell.length_c   1.000
_cell.angle_alpha   90.00
_cell.angle_beta   90.00
_cell.angle_gamma   90.00
#
_symmetry.space_group_name_H-M   'P 1'
#
loop_
_entity.id
_entity.type
_entity.pdbx_description
1 polymer ?
#
loop_
_entity_poly.entity_id
_entity_poly.type
_entity_poly.pdbx_seq_one_letter_code
_entity_poly.pdbx_strand_id
1 'polypeptide(L)'
;LLLVFMPNNVRITFTKNSVPADSFESNRPESKRVPFSSLPTALFCKHPPEVHAGDIRIGTHRRMKGEVTNSDKAHVAQSNTARVIIEEIRALAEDCVVVRQENQVLQRNCHELKSKETEHLRSAYEELAASFEQLRLESEARGALYVEQINSWRGEVDSKHAQYEEAYSQVLRPEELEKLRKHLVEEIEVPTRVVIYELQCELDDAVRVYDNAVADLDALRTLHDVEIARLLKEMESQKIEHAKEIDTMREEFNAHEENLKLKSEEVAALRADAANQLHILAQNRAVASDNELQRRLRTQALHAAERADQELRSRTVQTEQLERRVKMLQDKADENALLAHRLQAALEESEGQKDNLMRMLEKQHSQRTEKIKQAVSKATQKFTVVEAHISVEREEAARNHRTMATRFKAHDEALQKVQKSCVAEIQAAENSARAAESRRLQTEIKLDATLTDLAACKVDLLKATSEVDALRESFARLDMEYSCQIPSLRNALEQSRADKIREKMRVIDLNKVVEMLKKETLDIRASLRARDRKIRSLIVLHEHTEFLHSEELESLKGKWQKERSALLASANDIASIGEARRRQLLRKINAKRFGDRRRFAAVNRTTSSSGRESDSSRTKSRRQQDELSSQLDNEIVALSERFKKYSTSALDD
;
A
#
# COMPACT_ATOMS: atom_id res chain seq x y z
N LEU A 1 7.40 -63.20 25.62
CA LEU A 1 6.78 -64.06 24.58
C LEU A 1 6.97 -63.33 23.24
N LEU A 2 8.15 -63.38 22.60
CA LEU A 2 8.66 -64.39 21.61
C LEU A 2 7.69 -64.52 20.40
N LEU A 3 8.02 -64.38 19.10
CA LEU A 3 9.22 -64.53 18.24
C LEU A 3 9.02 -63.70 16.93
N VAL A 4 10.01 -62.99 16.34
CA VAL A 4 11.03 -63.37 15.31
C VAL A 4 10.49 -63.88 13.96
N PHE A 5 10.74 -63.14 12.84
CA PHE A 5 11.61 -63.55 11.69
C PHE A 5 11.77 -62.41 10.64
N MET A 6 13.04 -62.13 10.28
CA MET A 6 13.57 -61.49 9.04
C MET A 6 13.57 -62.52 7.87
N PRO A 7 13.90 -62.27 6.57
CA PRO A 7 14.95 -61.37 6.02
C PRO A 7 14.53 -60.68 4.67
N ASN A 8 15.27 -59.87 3.90
CA ASN A 8 16.69 -59.78 3.51
C ASN A 8 17.06 -58.35 3.09
N ASN A 9 18.27 -57.93 3.45
CA ASN A 9 18.96 -56.73 2.98
C ASN A 9 19.82 -57.06 1.75
N VAL A 10 19.73 -56.25 0.69
CA VAL A 10 20.83 -56.03 -0.27
C VAL A 10 20.99 -54.53 -0.48
N ARG A 11 22.10 -54.00 0.05
CA ARG A 11 22.64 -52.66 -0.24
C ARG A 11 23.53 -52.79 -1.49
N ILE A 12 23.28 -51.98 -2.51
CA ILE A 12 24.28 -51.65 -3.53
C ILE A 12 24.45 -50.13 -3.54
N THR A 13 25.71 -49.74 -3.39
CA THR A 13 26.26 -48.39 -3.31
C THR A 13 26.26 -47.69 -4.66
N PHE A 14 25.87 -46.40 -4.67
CA PHE A 14 26.11 -45.48 -5.79
C PHE A 14 27.56 -44.99 -5.77
N THR A 15 28.24 -45.04 -6.91
CA THR A 15 29.44 -44.24 -7.18
C THR A 15 29.19 -43.35 -8.39
N LYS A 16 29.51 -42.06 -8.21
CA LYS A 16 29.62 -41.01 -9.24
C LYS A 16 30.84 -41.26 -10.11
N ASN A 17 30.75 -40.93 -11.41
CA ASN A 17 31.76 -40.27 -12.26
C ASN A 17 31.10 -40.07 -13.64
N SER A 18 30.62 -38.86 -13.98
CA SER A 18 31.32 -37.80 -14.73
C SER A 18 31.75 -38.22 -16.16
N VAL A 19 31.11 -37.58 -17.13
CA VAL A 19 31.33 -37.58 -18.60
C VAL A 19 32.63 -36.83 -18.97
N PRO A 20 33.29 -37.09 -20.11
CA PRO A 20 33.09 -36.29 -21.36
C PRO A 20 32.95 -37.18 -22.63
N ALA A 21 31.99 -36.92 -23.52
CA ALA A 21 32.08 -36.12 -24.76
C ALA A 21 33.08 -36.67 -25.81
N ASP A 22 32.57 -37.29 -26.89
CA ASP A 22 32.62 -36.72 -28.26
C ASP A 22 32.21 -37.71 -29.37
N SER A 23 31.51 -37.15 -30.36
CA SER A 23 31.39 -37.56 -31.78
C SER A 23 30.80 -38.94 -32.12
N PHE A 24 29.73 -38.97 -32.91
CA PHE A 24 29.84 -39.26 -34.34
C PHE A 24 28.52 -39.02 -35.08
N GLU A 25 28.65 -38.31 -36.18
CA GLU A 25 27.65 -37.92 -37.14
C GLU A 25 27.07 -39.11 -37.94
N SER A 26 25.83 -38.91 -38.39
CA SER A 26 25.30 -39.19 -39.73
C SER A 26 25.97 -40.31 -40.54
N ASN A 27 25.20 -41.38 -40.82
CA ASN A 27 25.07 -41.83 -42.21
C ASN A 27 23.71 -42.51 -42.47
N ARG A 28 23.01 -41.95 -43.46
CA ARG A 28 21.81 -42.48 -44.13
C ARG A 28 22.08 -43.87 -44.74
N PRO A 29 21.01 -44.61 -45.05
CA PRO A 29 20.93 -45.15 -46.41
C PRO A 29 19.68 -44.61 -47.11
N GLU A 30 19.95 -44.08 -48.30
CA GLU A 30 18.98 -43.59 -49.26
C GLU A 30 18.10 -44.72 -49.77
N SER A 31 16.80 -44.47 -49.71
CA SER A 31 15.77 -45.15 -50.49
C SER A 31 16.02 -44.92 -51.97
N LYS A 32 16.38 -45.97 -52.71
CA LYS A 32 16.30 -45.98 -54.18
C LYS A 32 14.99 -46.61 -54.61
N ARG A 33 14.11 -45.74 -55.12
CA ARG A 33 12.98 -46.09 -56.00
C ARG A 33 13.51 -46.82 -57.24
N VAL A 34 12.83 -47.90 -57.62
CA VAL A 34 12.75 -48.35 -59.03
C VAL A 34 11.27 -48.69 -59.30
N PRO A 35 10.68 -48.23 -60.42
CA PRO A 35 9.24 -48.23 -60.61
C PRO A 35 8.72 -49.51 -61.27
N PHE A 36 7.47 -49.85 -60.95
CA PHE A 36 6.62 -50.68 -61.81
C PHE A 36 6.21 -49.87 -63.05
N SER A 37 6.36 -50.45 -64.25
CA SER A 37 5.27 -50.60 -65.23
C SER A 37 5.77 -51.10 -66.59
N SER A 38 4.82 -51.73 -67.29
CA SER A 38 4.74 -52.07 -68.73
C SER A 38 5.18 -53.49 -69.17
N LEU A 39 4.14 -54.29 -69.44
CA LEU A 39 4.08 -55.36 -70.45
C LEU A 39 4.55 -54.85 -71.83
N PRO A 40 4.99 -55.72 -72.75
CA PRO A 40 4.04 -56.27 -73.73
C PRO A 40 4.28 -57.73 -74.18
N THR A 41 3.16 -58.41 -74.35
CA THR A 41 2.70 -59.14 -75.55
C THR A 41 3.71 -59.79 -76.50
N ALA A 42 3.38 -61.05 -76.84
CA ALA A 42 3.56 -61.76 -78.10
C ALA A 42 4.51 -62.97 -78.04
N LEU A 43 3.95 -64.17 -78.23
CA LEU A 43 4.25 -64.98 -79.41
C LEU A 43 3.08 -65.91 -79.73
N PHE A 44 2.63 -65.76 -80.97
CA PHE A 44 1.51 -66.41 -81.65
C PHE A 44 1.94 -67.76 -82.23
N CYS A 45 0.94 -68.63 -82.44
CA CYS A 45 0.83 -69.68 -83.47
C CYS A 45 1.91 -70.77 -83.58
N LYS A 46 1.45 -72.02 -83.43
CA LYS A 46 1.37 -72.94 -84.58
C LYS A 46 0.13 -73.86 -84.46
N HIS A 47 -0.50 -74.02 -85.61
CA HIS A 47 -1.83 -74.56 -85.92
C HIS A 47 -2.01 -76.08 -85.71
N PRO A 48 -3.26 -76.57 -85.77
CA PRO A 48 -3.65 -77.98 -85.63
C PRO A 48 -3.37 -78.77 -86.93
N PRO A 49 -3.77 -80.05 -86.99
CA PRO A 49 -4.64 -80.38 -88.11
C PRO A 49 -5.82 -81.29 -87.77
N GLU A 50 -6.82 -81.07 -88.61
CA GLU A 50 -8.04 -81.80 -88.81
C GLU A 50 -7.81 -83.23 -89.35
N VAL A 51 -8.75 -84.09 -89.00
CA VAL A 51 -9.39 -85.14 -89.79
C VAL A 51 -8.91 -85.30 -91.24
N HIS A 52 -8.36 -86.47 -91.58
CA HIS A 52 -8.64 -87.13 -92.87
C HIS A 52 -8.51 -88.65 -92.78
N ALA A 53 -9.48 -89.30 -93.42
CA ALA A 53 -9.56 -90.72 -93.71
C ALA A 53 -8.40 -91.20 -94.59
N GLY A 54 -8.03 -92.48 -94.46
CA GLY A 54 -6.98 -93.08 -95.30
C GLY A 54 -6.87 -94.59 -95.10
N ASP A 55 -7.62 -95.32 -95.92
CA ASP A 55 -7.50 -96.75 -96.20
C ASP A 55 -6.06 -97.18 -96.56
N ILE A 56 -5.54 -98.25 -95.93
CA ILE A 56 -4.59 -99.22 -96.54
C ILE A 56 -4.84 -100.59 -95.87
N ARG A 57 -5.68 -101.46 -96.45
CA ARG A 57 -5.36 -102.56 -97.39
C ARG A 57 -4.31 -103.59 -96.92
N ILE A 58 -4.85 -104.78 -96.62
CA ILE A 58 -4.52 -106.11 -97.19
C ILE A 58 -3.04 -106.50 -97.22
N GLY A 59 -2.69 -107.50 -96.40
CA GLY A 59 -1.50 -108.33 -96.54
C GLY A 59 -1.81 -109.77 -96.14
N THR A 60 -2.43 -110.50 -97.07
CA THR A 60 -2.70 -111.96 -97.02
C THR A 60 -1.45 -112.80 -97.32
N HIS A 61 -1.50 -114.07 -96.86
CA HIS A 61 -0.81 -115.28 -97.35
C HIS A 61 0.42 -115.83 -96.60
N ARG A 62 0.23 -117.02 -96.01
CA ARG A 62 0.69 -118.37 -96.46
C ARG A 62 -0.02 -119.37 -95.53
N ARG A 63 -0.81 -120.40 -95.90
CA ARG A 63 -0.88 -121.39 -97.00
C ARG A 63 0.34 -122.32 -97.12
N MET A 64 0.25 -123.47 -96.46
CA MET A 64 0.72 -124.80 -96.87
C MET A 64 -0.45 -125.75 -96.48
N LYS A 65 -1.22 -126.34 -97.42
CA LYS A 65 -0.99 -127.64 -98.11
C LYS A 65 -0.58 -128.74 -97.11
N GLY A 66 -1.20 -129.90 -96.99
CA GLY A 66 -2.19 -130.64 -97.78
C GLY A 66 -1.91 -132.15 -97.59
N GLU A 67 -2.95 -133.00 -97.54
CA GLU A 67 -3.06 -134.48 -97.70
C GLU A 67 -4.35 -134.89 -96.92
N VAL A 68 -5.46 -135.47 -97.42
CA VAL A 68 -5.79 -136.52 -98.43
C VAL A 68 -5.10 -137.84 -98.06
N THR A 69 -5.76 -138.92 -97.59
CA THR A 69 -6.78 -139.76 -98.25
C THR A 69 -7.59 -140.66 -97.27
N ASN A 70 -8.83 -141.01 -97.66
CA ASN A 70 -9.56 -142.32 -97.61
C ASN A 70 -9.50 -143.20 -96.33
N SER A 71 -10.53 -143.92 -95.88
CA SER A 71 -11.69 -144.54 -96.55
C SER A 71 -12.79 -144.91 -95.54
N ASP A 72 -14.04 -144.78 -95.97
CA ASP A 72 -15.22 -145.62 -95.72
C ASP A 72 -15.38 -146.41 -94.39
N LYS A 73 -16.45 -146.11 -93.64
CA LYS A 73 -17.70 -146.90 -93.59
C LYS A 73 -18.60 -146.49 -92.41
N ALA A 74 -19.90 -146.74 -92.61
CA ALA A 74 -20.96 -146.89 -91.61
C ALA A 74 -21.69 -145.61 -91.13
N HIS A 75 -22.39 -144.99 -92.08
CA HIS A 75 -23.83 -144.75 -92.07
C HIS A 75 -24.63 -144.74 -90.74
N VAL A 76 -25.37 -143.62 -90.56
CA VAL A 76 -26.77 -143.51 -90.09
C VAL A 76 -27.05 -143.05 -88.64
N ALA A 77 -26.05 -142.70 -87.82
CA ALA A 77 -26.28 -142.13 -86.47
C ALA A 77 -25.88 -140.65 -86.27
N GLN A 78 -25.54 -139.90 -87.32
CA GLN A 78 -24.89 -138.57 -87.22
C GLN A 78 -25.79 -137.33 -87.46
N SER A 79 -27.08 -137.50 -87.77
CA SER A 79 -27.97 -136.37 -88.15
C SER A 79 -28.54 -135.56 -86.98
N ASN A 80 -28.59 -136.11 -85.75
CA ASN A 80 -29.19 -135.42 -84.60
C ASN A 80 -28.15 -134.68 -83.74
N THR A 81 -26.92 -135.19 -83.65
CA THR A 81 -25.82 -134.59 -82.87
C THR A 81 -25.28 -133.30 -83.51
N ALA A 82 -25.21 -133.25 -84.85
CA ALA A 82 -24.78 -132.06 -85.58
C ALA A 82 -25.75 -130.87 -85.40
N ARG A 83 -27.05 -131.15 -85.24
CA ARG A 83 -28.07 -130.10 -85.06
C ARG A 83 -28.02 -129.46 -83.68
N VAL A 84 -27.83 -130.27 -82.62
CA VAL A 84 -27.66 -129.77 -81.24
C VAL A 84 -26.43 -128.89 -81.12
N ILE A 85 -25.29 -129.31 -81.71
CA ILE A 85 -24.05 -128.52 -81.71
C ILE A 85 -24.23 -127.19 -82.45
N ILE A 86 -24.98 -127.16 -83.57
CA ILE A 86 -25.26 -125.92 -84.31
C ILE A 86 -26.17 -124.98 -83.51
N GLU A 87 -27.16 -125.50 -82.79
CA GLU A 87 -28.02 -124.71 -81.91
C GLU A 87 -27.23 -124.16 -80.71
N GLU A 88 -26.29 -124.93 -80.14
CA GLU A 88 -25.38 -124.48 -79.07
C GLU A 88 -24.39 -123.40 -79.54
N ILE A 89 -23.81 -123.56 -80.75
CA ILE A 89 -22.95 -122.54 -81.36
C ILE A 89 -23.73 -121.25 -81.63
N ARG A 90 -25.00 -121.36 -82.02
CA ARG A 90 -25.87 -120.19 -82.23
C ARG A 90 -26.18 -119.49 -80.91
N ALA A 91 -26.52 -120.24 -79.86
CA ALA A 91 -26.73 -119.69 -78.52
C ALA A 91 -25.46 -118.99 -77.98
N LEU A 92 -24.29 -119.62 -78.12
CA LEU A 92 -23.01 -119.02 -77.73
C LEU A 92 -22.63 -117.79 -78.58
N ALA A 93 -23.01 -117.76 -79.85
CA ALA A 93 -22.81 -116.59 -80.71
C ALA A 93 -23.74 -115.43 -80.31
N GLU A 94 -25.00 -115.73 -79.95
CA GLU A 94 -25.95 -114.76 -79.41
C GLU A 94 -25.45 -114.21 -78.07
N ASP A 95 -24.98 -115.06 -77.16
CA ASP A 95 -24.37 -114.65 -75.89
C ASP A 95 -23.12 -113.79 -76.11
N CYS A 96 -22.26 -114.13 -77.08
CA CYS A 96 -21.09 -113.31 -77.43
C CYS A 96 -21.48 -111.93 -77.98
N VAL A 97 -22.61 -111.82 -78.69
CA VAL A 97 -23.12 -110.53 -79.17
C VAL A 97 -23.67 -109.71 -78.00
N VAL A 98 -24.41 -110.33 -77.07
CA VAL A 98 -24.91 -109.68 -75.85
C VAL A 98 -23.76 -109.15 -75.00
N VAL A 99 -22.72 -109.96 -74.74
CA VAL A 99 -21.55 -109.54 -73.96
C VAL A 99 -20.79 -108.39 -74.65
N ARG A 100 -20.71 -108.37 -75.99
CA ARG A 100 -20.10 -107.25 -76.72
C ARG A 100 -20.93 -105.97 -76.60
N GLN A 101 -22.26 -106.07 -76.64
CA GLN A 101 -23.15 -104.93 -76.44
C GLN A 101 -23.06 -104.39 -75.00
N GLU A 102 -23.05 -105.26 -74.00
CA GLU A 102 -22.85 -104.89 -72.60
C GLU A 102 -21.50 -104.20 -72.38
N ASN A 103 -20.42 -104.73 -72.98
CA ASN A 103 -19.09 -104.12 -72.90
C ASN A 103 -19.05 -102.73 -73.57
N GLN A 104 -19.75 -102.54 -74.70
CA GLN A 104 -19.89 -101.21 -75.31
C GLN A 104 -20.64 -100.23 -74.40
N VAL A 105 -21.69 -100.68 -73.70
CA VAL A 105 -22.43 -99.84 -72.74
C VAL A 105 -21.52 -99.46 -71.56
N LEU A 106 -20.77 -100.41 -71.01
CA LEU A 106 -19.82 -100.15 -69.92
C LEU A 106 -18.72 -99.17 -70.34
N GLN A 107 -18.22 -99.28 -71.58
CA GLN A 107 -17.25 -98.32 -72.12
C GLN A 107 -17.85 -96.91 -72.22
N ARG A 108 -19.08 -96.75 -72.72
CA ARG A 108 -19.76 -95.44 -72.77
C ARG A 108 -19.95 -94.86 -71.36
N ASN A 109 -20.46 -95.66 -70.42
CA ASN A 109 -20.63 -95.23 -69.03
C ASN A 109 -19.31 -94.82 -68.38
N CYS A 110 -18.21 -95.53 -68.67
CA CYS A 110 -16.88 -95.16 -68.18
C CYS A 110 -16.39 -93.83 -68.77
N HIS A 111 -16.66 -93.56 -70.05
CA HIS A 111 -16.31 -92.26 -70.66
C HIS A 111 -17.15 -91.12 -70.09
N GLU A 112 -18.45 -91.31 -69.88
CA GLU A 112 -19.33 -90.31 -69.28
C GLU A 112 -18.94 -90.00 -67.82
N LEU A 113 -18.61 -91.02 -67.03
CA LEU A 113 -18.13 -90.83 -65.66
C LEU A 113 -16.82 -90.03 -65.64
N LYS A 114 -15.87 -90.34 -66.51
CA LYS A 114 -14.62 -89.57 -66.63
C LYS A 114 -14.87 -88.12 -67.04
N SER A 115 -15.79 -87.88 -67.98
CA SER A 115 -16.15 -86.53 -68.41
C SER A 115 -16.74 -85.72 -67.25
N LYS A 116 -17.71 -86.30 -66.51
CA LYS A 116 -18.31 -85.66 -65.34
C LYS A 116 -17.29 -85.41 -64.23
N GLU A 117 -16.41 -86.37 -63.97
CA GLU A 117 -15.32 -86.21 -63.00
C GLU A 117 -14.39 -85.06 -63.39
N THR A 118 -14.01 -84.95 -64.67
CA THR A 118 -13.18 -83.83 -65.15
C THR A 118 -13.88 -82.48 -65.06
N GLU A 119 -15.20 -82.42 -65.29
CA GLU A 119 -15.98 -81.18 -65.15
C GLU A 119 -16.13 -80.76 -63.69
N HIS A 120 -16.42 -81.70 -62.78
CA HIS A 120 -16.49 -81.44 -61.35
C HIS A 120 -15.14 -80.98 -60.79
N LEU A 121 -14.04 -81.62 -61.18
CA LEU A 121 -12.70 -81.19 -60.80
C LEU A 121 -12.41 -79.78 -61.32
N ARG A 122 -12.74 -79.49 -62.59
CA ARG A 122 -12.54 -78.15 -63.15
C ARG A 122 -13.33 -77.08 -62.40
N SER A 123 -14.61 -77.34 -62.10
CA SER A 123 -15.46 -76.43 -61.31
C SER A 123 -14.87 -76.19 -59.92
N ALA A 124 -14.43 -77.24 -59.22
CA ALA A 124 -13.82 -77.12 -57.90
C ALA A 124 -12.52 -76.31 -57.93
N TYR A 125 -11.69 -76.46 -58.99
CA TYR A 125 -10.49 -75.64 -59.16
C TYR A 125 -10.82 -74.17 -59.46
N GLU A 126 -11.85 -73.89 -60.25
CA GLU A 126 -12.30 -72.53 -60.54
C GLU A 126 -12.84 -71.83 -59.28
N GLU A 127 -13.63 -72.53 -58.45
CA GLU A 127 -14.11 -72.02 -57.15
C GLU A 127 -12.97 -71.78 -56.17
N LEU A 128 -12.02 -72.72 -56.10
CA LEU A 128 -10.83 -72.58 -55.26
C LEU A 128 -9.99 -71.38 -55.69
N ALA A 129 -9.77 -71.19 -57.00
CA ALA A 129 -9.04 -70.03 -57.54
C ALA A 129 -9.74 -68.71 -57.21
N ALA A 130 -11.07 -68.65 -57.33
CA ALA A 130 -11.85 -67.47 -56.94
C ALA A 130 -11.71 -67.15 -55.44
N SER A 131 -11.77 -68.18 -54.58
CA SER A 131 -11.59 -68.01 -53.13
C SER A 131 -10.20 -67.49 -52.76
N PHE A 132 -9.15 -67.95 -53.46
CA PHE A 132 -7.78 -67.47 -53.27
C PHE A 132 -7.60 -66.02 -53.68
N GLU A 133 -8.15 -65.60 -54.82
CA GLU A 133 -8.09 -64.20 -55.24
C GLU A 133 -8.87 -63.28 -54.30
N GLN A 134 -10.01 -63.72 -53.78
CA GLN A 134 -10.76 -62.96 -52.78
C GLN A 134 -9.95 -62.80 -51.48
N LEU A 135 -9.34 -63.87 -50.96
CA LEU A 135 -8.45 -63.82 -49.80
C LEU A 135 -7.23 -62.92 -50.03
N ARG A 136 -6.67 -62.92 -51.25
CA ARG A 136 -5.56 -62.04 -51.62
C ARG A 136 -5.98 -60.57 -51.56
N LEU A 137 -7.12 -60.23 -52.17
CA LEU A 137 -7.67 -58.87 -52.15
C LEU A 137 -8.00 -58.40 -50.72
N GLU A 138 -8.61 -59.26 -49.90
CA GLU A 138 -8.89 -58.96 -48.49
C GLU A 138 -7.62 -58.78 -47.66
N SER A 139 -6.55 -59.54 -47.96
CA SER A 139 -5.25 -59.36 -47.33
C SER A 139 -4.59 -58.05 -47.74
N GLU A 140 -4.64 -57.69 -49.02
CA GLU A 140 -4.10 -56.43 -49.53
C GLU A 140 -4.85 -55.22 -48.94
N ALA A 141 -6.19 -55.30 -48.85
CA ALA A 141 -7.04 -54.28 -48.23
C ALA A 141 -6.75 -54.11 -46.73
N ARG A 142 -6.59 -55.22 -45.98
CA ARG A 142 -6.17 -55.15 -44.57
C ARG A 142 -4.78 -54.54 -44.42
N GLY A 143 -3.84 -54.90 -45.30
CA GLY A 143 -2.51 -54.29 -45.35
C GLY A 143 -2.57 -52.77 -45.53
N ALA A 144 -3.39 -52.29 -46.46
CA ALA A 144 -3.58 -50.85 -46.71
C ALA A 144 -4.16 -50.12 -45.48
N LEU A 145 -5.18 -50.69 -44.83
CA LEU A 145 -5.79 -50.10 -43.62
C LEU A 145 -4.80 -49.97 -42.46
N TYR A 146 -3.95 -50.97 -42.23
CA TYR A 146 -2.92 -50.88 -41.20
C TYR A 146 -1.88 -49.81 -41.50
N VAL A 147 -1.47 -49.67 -42.76
CA VAL A 147 -0.54 -48.61 -43.17
C VAL A 147 -1.16 -47.22 -42.97
N GLU A 148 -2.43 -47.04 -43.32
CA GLU A 148 -3.16 -45.80 -43.07
C GLU A 148 -3.26 -45.48 -41.57
N GLN A 149 -3.58 -46.46 -40.72
CA GLN A 149 -3.61 -46.28 -39.27
C GLN A 149 -2.24 -45.88 -38.70
N ILE A 150 -1.16 -46.56 -39.12
CA ILE A 150 0.20 -46.23 -38.69
C ILE A 150 0.56 -44.80 -39.08
N ASN A 151 0.18 -44.36 -40.29
CA ASN A 151 0.44 -43.00 -40.75
C ASN A 151 -0.38 -41.96 -39.96
N SER A 152 -1.63 -42.28 -39.62
CA SER A 152 -2.46 -41.42 -38.75
C SER A 152 -1.83 -41.24 -37.37
N TRP A 153 -1.44 -42.33 -36.71
CA TRP A 153 -0.81 -42.28 -35.39
C TRP A 153 0.52 -41.54 -35.41
N ARG A 154 1.32 -41.71 -36.47
CA ARG A 154 2.57 -40.95 -36.63
C ARG A 154 2.29 -39.45 -36.70
N GLY A 155 1.30 -39.04 -37.51
CA GLY A 155 0.89 -37.63 -37.59
C GLY A 155 0.39 -37.05 -36.27
N GLU A 156 -0.36 -37.84 -35.49
CA GLU A 156 -0.82 -37.45 -34.15
C GLU A 156 0.34 -37.28 -33.16
N VAL A 157 1.31 -38.19 -33.17
CA VAL A 157 2.51 -38.11 -32.33
C VAL A 157 3.35 -36.88 -32.68
N ASP A 158 3.58 -36.62 -33.96
CA ASP A 158 4.34 -35.47 -34.41
C ASP A 158 3.65 -34.15 -34.02
N SER A 159 2.32 -34.08 -34.17
CA SER A 159 1.52 -32.93 -33.75
C SER A 159 1.58 -32.70 -32.23
N LYS A 160 1.49 -33.77 -31.43
CA LYS A 160 1.62 -33.68 -29.97
C LYS A 160 3.02 -33.26 -29.55
N HIS A 161 4.06 -33.78 -30.19
CA HIS A 161 5.43 -33.40 -29.91
C HIS A 161 5.66 -31.90 -30.19
N ALA A 162 5.14 -31.38 -31.30
CA ALA A 162 5.19 -29.96 -31.62
C ALA A 162 4.48 -29.10 -30.55
N GLN A 163 3.31 -29.52 -30.07
CA GLN A 163 2.58 -28.84 -28.98
C GLN A 163 3.39 -28.81 -27.67
N TYR A 164 4.12 -29.89 -27.35
CA TYR A 164 4.96 -29.94 -26.16
C TYR A 164 6.18 -29.02 -26.27
N GLU A 165 6.85 -28.98 -27.42
CA GLU A 165 7.98 -28.07 -27.65
C GLU A 165 7.55 -26.60 -27.60
N GLU A 166 6.39 -26.27 -28.17
CA GLU A 166 5.82 -24.93 -28.08
C GLU A 166 5.51 -24.56 -26.62
N ALA A 167 4.86 -25.44 -25.86
CA ALA A 167 4.59 -25.21 -24.44
C ALA A 167 5.89 -25.09 -23.61
N TYR A 168 6.91 -25.90 -23.92
CA TYR A 168 8.21 -25.85 -23.25
C TYR A 168 8.94 -24.53 -23.52
N SER A 169 8.79 -23.96 -24.73
CA SER A 169 9.38 -22.67 -25.09
C SER A 169 8.72 -21.47 -24.38
N GLN A 170 7.49 -21.62 -23.89
CA GLN A 170 6.75 -20.56 -23.19
C GLN A 170 7.02 -20.54 -21.67
N VAL A 171 7.67 -21.57 -21.12
CA VAL A 171 8.01 -21.64 -19.70
C VAL A 171 9.43 -21.12 -19.49
N LEU A 172 9.56 -20.07 -18.68
CA LEU A 172 10.87 -19.53 -18.29
C LEU A 172 11.73 -20.62 -17.65
N ARG A 173 12.99 -20.69 -18.09
CA ARG A 173 13.94 -21.62 -17.47
C ARG A 173 14.25 -21.18 -16.04
N PRO A 174 14.60 -22.11 -15.13
CA PRO A 174 14.98 -21.78 -13.76
C PRO A 174 16.07 -20.71 -13.66
N GLU A 175 17.01 -20.69 -14.61
CA GLU A 175 18.09 -19.70 -14.70
C GLU A 175 17.59 -18.29 -15.06
N GLU A 176 16.59 -18.20 -15.92
CA GLU A 176 15.97 -16.93 -16.32
C GLU A 176 15.10 -16.38 -15.18
N LEU A 177 14.40 -17.25 -14.47
CA LEU A 177 13.64 -16.91 -13.27
C LEU A 177 14.56 -16.36 -12.16
N GLU A 178 15.72 -16.99 -11.94
CA GLU A 178 16.70 -16.54 -10.94
C GLU A 178 17.36 -15.21 -11.34
N LYS A 179 17.61 -14.97 -12.64
CA LYS A 179 18.03 -13.65 -13.15
C LYS A 179 16.97 -12.59 -12.88
N LEU A 180 15.71 -12.89 -13.18
CA LEU A 180 14.59 -11.97 -12.94
C LEU A 180 14.47 -11.66 -11.44
N ARG A 181 14.58 -12.68 -10.58
CA ARG A 181 14.58 -12.53 -9.12
C ARG A 181 15.70 -11.63 -8.63
N LYS A 182 16.95 -11.85 -9.08
CA LYS A 182 18.09 -11.00 -8.72
C LYS A 182 17.87 -9.55 -9.13
N HIS A 183 17.39 -9.34 -10.35
CA HIS A 183 17.09 -8.01 -10.85
C HIS A 183 15.99 -7.31 -10.03
N LEU A 184 14.93 -8.03 -9.64
CA LEU A 184 13.87 -7.52 -8.77
C LEU A 184 14.39 -7.12 -7.39
N VAL A 185 15.30 -7.92 -6.81
CA VAL A 185 15.95 -7.60 -5.53
C VAL A 185 16.81 -6.35 -5.65
N GLU A 186 17.61 -6.24 -6.72
CA GLU A 186 18.52 -5.11 -6.94
C GLU A 186 17.78 -3.81 -7.27
N GLU A 187 16.72 -3.86 -8.09
CA GLU A 187 15.99 -2.66 -8.52
C GLU A 187 14.92 -2.19 -7.53
N ILE A 188 14.31 -3.11 -6.77
CA ILE A 188 13.17 -2.78 -5.92
C ILE A 188 13.52 -2.94 -4.46
N GLU A 189 14.03 -4.10 -4.05
CA GLU A 189 14.20 -4.41 -2.63
C GLU A 189 15.34 -3.60 -1.99
N VAL A 190 16.50 -3.53 -2.66
CA VAL A 190 17.67 -2.79 -2.14
C VAL A 190 17.39 -1.29 -2.00
N PRO A 191 16.86 -0.57 -3.02
CA PRO A 191 16.55 0.85 -2.88
C PRO A 191 15.48 1.11 -1.81
N THR A 192 14.46 0.25 -1.72
CA THR A 192 13.43 0.37 -0.68
C THR A 192 14.03 0.23 0.72
N ARG A 193 14.99 -0.69 0.93
CA ARG A 193 15.70 -0.85 2.20
C ARG A 193 16.55 0.38 2.54
N VAL A 194 17.19 1.01 1.56
CA VAL A 194 17.97 2.24 1.74
C VAL A 194 17.06 3.39 2.19
N VAL A 195 15.95 3.62 1.48
CA VAL A 195 14.98 4.67 1.84
C VAL A 195 14.39 4.44 3.24
N ILE A 196 14.05 3.20 3.60
CA ILE A 196 13.56 2.88 4.95
C ILE A 196 14.61 3.22 6.01
N TYR A 197 15.89 2.92 5.74
CA TYR A 197 16.98 3.22 6.66
C TYR A 197 17.21 4.73 6.82
N GLU A 198 17.18 5.48 5.72
CA GLU A 198 17.28 6.94 5.75
C GLU A 198 16.14 7.57 6.56
N LEU A 199 14.90 7.13 6.32
CA LEU A 199 13.73 7.58 7.09
C LEU A 199 13.83 7.21 8.58
N GLN A 200 14.42 6.05 8.91
CA GLN A 200 14.70 5.69 10.30
C GLN A 200 15.73 6.64 10.94
N CYS A 201 16.80 6.97 10.24
CA CYS A 201 17.78 7.93 10.74
C CYS A 201 17.17 9.33 10.94
N GLU A 202 16.33 9.81 10.01
CA GLU A 202 15.63 11.09 10.15
C GLU A 202 14.67 11.08 11.35
N LEU A 203 13.96 9.97 11.56
CA LEU A 203 13.08 9.80 12.72
C LEU A 203 13.88 9.84 14.03
N ASP A 204 14.99 9.12 14.11
CA ASP A 204 15.85 9.10 15.29
C ASP A 204 16.43 10.48 15.60
N ASP A 205 16.83 11.25 14.59
CA ASP A 205 17.29 12.63 14.75
C ASP A 205 16.16 13.55 15.23
N ALA A 206 14.93 13.41 14.68
CA ALA A 206 13.77 14.18 15.11
C ALA A 206 13.40 13.88 16.58
N VAL A 207 13.43 12.61 16.98
CA VAL A 207 13.23 12.18 18.37
C VAL A 207 14.27 12.81 19.29
N ARG A 208 15.56 12.78 18.91
CA ARG A 208 16.62 13.43 19.70
C ARG A 208 16.42 14.93 19.86
N VAL A 209 15.98 15.62 18.81
CA VAL A 209 15.68 17.06 18.88
C VAL A 209 14.50 17.32 19.81
N TYR A 210 13.46 16.49 19.76
CA TYR A 210 12.32 16.58 20.65
C TYR A 210 12.72 16.35 22.11
N ASP A 211 13.51 15.32 22.40
CA ASP A 211 14.00 15.03 23.75
C ASP A 211 14.81 16.20 24.33
N ASN A 212 15.67 16.82 23.51
CA ASN A 212 16.41 18.01 23.92
C ASN A 212 15.48 19.20 24.22
N ALA A 213 14.45 19.41 23.39
CA ALA A 213 13.48 20.49 23.62
C ALA A 213 12.66 20.27 24.90
N VAL A 214 12.31 19.03 25.22
CA VAL A 214 11.66 18.66 26.48
C VAL A 214 12.60 18.95 27.67
N ALA A 215 13.86 18.54 27.58
CA ALA A 215 14.86 18.82 28.61
C ALA A 215 15.07 20.34 28.83
N ASP A 216 15.13 21.12 27.75
CA ASP A 216 15.23 22.59 27.82
C ASP A 216 13.99 23.22 28.47
N LEU A 217 12.79 22.73 28.17
CA LEU A 217 11.55 23.19 28.80
C LEU A 217 11.53 22.89 30.30
N ASP A 218 11.98 21.71 30.73
CA ASP A 218 12.07 21.37 32.14
C ASP A 218 13.15 22.19 32.87
N ALA A 219 14.28 22.47 32.21
CA ALA A 219 15.29 23.40 32.72
C ALA A 219 14.73 24.82 32.88
N LEU A 220 13.93 25.30 31.94
CA LEU A 220 13.27 26.61 32.04
C LEU A 220 12.21 26.65 33.15
N ARG A 221 11.44 25.58 33.34
CA ARG A 221 10.47 25.46 34.45
C ARG A 221 11.16 25.51 35.79
N THR A 222 12.22 24.74 35.98
CA THR A 222 12.99 24.74 37.23
C THR A 222 13.63 26.11 37.50
N LEU A 223 14.16 26.78 36.48
CA LEU A 223 14.71 28.13 36.62
C LEU A 223 13.63 29.16 36.98
N HIS A 224 12.44 29.04 36.38
CA HIS A 224 11.28 29.87 36.71
C HIS A 224 10.84 29.67 38.18
N ASP A 225 10.73 28.43 38.63
CA ASP A 225 10.35 28.10 40.01
C ASP A 225 11.36 28.67 41.03
N VAL A 226 12.66 28.58 40.72
CA VAL A 226 13.73 29.19 41.54
C VAL A 226 13.60 30.71 41.58
N GLU A 227 13.30 31.36 40.45
CA GLU A 227 13.13 32.82 40.41
C GLU A 227 11.87 33.27 41.16
N ILE A 228 10.76 32.54 41.06
CA ILE A 228 9.56 32.79 41.88
C ILE A 228 9.94 32.71 43.36
N ALA A 229 10.64 31.65 43.78
CA ALA A 229 11.04 31.48 45.16
C ALA A 229 11.96 32.61 45.64
N ARG A 230 12.88 33.09 44.78
CA ARG A 230 13.74 34.24 45.05
C ARG A 230 12.94 35.52 45.26
N LEU A 231 12.01 35.83 44.36
CA LEU A 231 11.16 37.02 44.43
C LEU A 231 10.24 37.00 45.65
N LEU A 232 9.66 35.85 45.99
CA LEU A 232 8.85 35.70 47.20
C LEU A 232 9.67 35.96 48.47
N LYS A 233 10.90 35.44 48.54
CA LYS A 233 11.82 35.70 49.65
C LYS A 233 12.18 37.19 49.76
N GLU A 234 12.43 37.84 48.63
CA GLU A 234 12.75 39.27 48.57
C GLU A 234 11.57 40.14 49.04
N MET A 235 10.35 39.83 48.59
CA MET A 235 9.14 40.49 49.09
C MET A 235 8.93 40.29 50.60
N GLU A 236 9.16 39.09 51.12
CA GLU A 236 9.05 38.83 52.56
C GLU A 236 10.07 39.67 53.35
N SER A 237 11.31 39.81 52.85
CA SER A 237 12.32 40.66 53.48
C SER A 237 11.94 42.14 53.46
N GLN A 238 11.44 42.67 52.34
CA GLN A 238 10.98 44.06 52.23
C GLN A 238 9.82 44.33 53.17
N LYS A 239 8.88 43.39 53.29
CA LYS A 239 7.76 43.49 54.23
C LYS A 239 8.25 43.58 55.69
N ILE A 240 9.27 42.81 56.07
CA ILE A 240 9.89 42.88 57.39
C ILE A 240 10.59 44.22 57.61
N GLU A 241 11.30 44.74 56.61
CA GLU A 241 11.96 46.06 56.69
C GLU A 241 10.93 47.18 56.85
N HIS A 242 9.88 47.21 56.02
CA HIS A 242 8.81 48.19 56.15
C HIS A 242 8.08 48.09 57.50
N ALA A 243 7.91 46.89 58.06
CA ALA A 243 7.34 46.73 59.39
C ALA A 243 8.23 47.39 60.46
N LYS A 244 9.55 47.18 60.38
CA LYS A 244 10.52 47.84 61.27
C LYS A 244 10.50 49.36 61.12
N GLU A 245 10.44 49.86 59.88
CA GLU A 245 10.32 51.30 59.61
C GLU A 245 9.04 51.86 60.26
N ILE A 246 7.90 51.20 60.09
CA ILE A 246 6.64 51.61 60.72
C ILE A 246 6.76 51.64 62.25
N ASP A 247 7.39 50.62 62.85
CA ASP A 247 7.59 50.58 64.30
C ASP A 247 8.50 51.71 64.78
N THR A 248 9.59 52.00 64.08
CA THR A 248 10.46 53.16 64.40
C THR A 248 9.71 54.48 64.29
N MET A 249 8.91 54.68 63.24
CA MET A 249 8.09 55.88 63.07
C MET A 249 7.04 56.02 64.18
N ARG A 250 6.50 54.91 64.69
CA ARG A 250 5.57 54.91 65.84
C ARG A 250 6.28 55.29 67.12
N GLU A 251 7.48 54.76 67.37
CA GLU A 251 8.30 55.14 68.52
C GLU A 251 8.65 56.63 68.50
N GLU A 252 9.09 57.15 67.36
CA GLU A 252 9.36 58.59 67.17
C GLU A 252 8.09 59.44 67.38
N PHE A 253 6.96 59.01 66.85
CA PHE A 253 5.68 59.69 67.05
C PHE A 253 5.29 59.74 68.53
N ASN A 254 5.40 58.61 69.24
CA ASN A 254 5.11 58.54 70.68
C ASN A 254 6.04 59.48 71.47
N ALA A 255 7.34 59.50 71.17
CA ALA A 255 8.29 60.41 71.79
C ALA A 255 7.94 61.88 71.54
N HIS A 256 7.46 62.23 70.33
CA HIS A 256 6.96 63.58 70.05
C HIS A 256 5.67 63.91 70.81
N GLU A 257 4.77 62.96 70.98
CA GLU A 257 3.54 63.14 71.77
C GLU A 257 3.85 63.38 73.25
N GLU A 258 4.79 62.62 73.84
CA GLU A 258 5.26 62.83 75.21
C GLU A 258 5.94 64.19 75.38
N ASN A 259 6.81 64.59 74.44
CA ASN A 259 7.41 65.92 74.44
C ASN A 259 6.36 67.04 74.35
N LEU A 260 5.31 66.86 73.56
CA LEU A 260 4.19 67.80 73.47
C LEU A 260 3.43 67.90 74.79
N LYS A 261 3.20 66.78 75.48
CA LYS A 261 2.58 66.77 76.82
C LYS A 261 3.43 67.56 77.82
N LEU A 262 4.73 67.28 77.90
CA LEU A 262 5.66 68.02 78.77
C LEU A 262 5.66 69.52 78.46
N LYS A 263 5.72 69.90 77.17
CA LYS A 263 5.66 71.31 76.76
C LYS A 263 4.32 71.96 77.13
N SER A 264 3.21 71.23 77.06
CA SER A 264 1.90 71.73 77.46
C SER A 264 1.81 71.98 78.97
N GLU A 265 2.42 71.11 79.77
CA GLU A 265 2.54 71.27 81.23
C GLU A 265 3.43 72.45 81.60
N GLU A 266 4.58 72.61 80.93
CA GLU A 266 5.47 73.79 81.08
C GLU A 266 4.73 75.10 80.78
N VAL A 267 3.96 75.15 79.68
CA VAL A 267 3.18 76.34 79.31
C VAL A 267 2.07 76.62 80.34
N ALA A 268 1.44 75.59 80.91
CA ALA A 268 0.45 75.77 81.96
C ALA A 268 1.08 76.36 83.24
N ALA A 269 2.27 75.88 83.63
CA ALA A 269 3.02 76.42 84.75
C ALA A 269 3.40 77.90 84.54
N LEU A 270 3.95 78.23 83.36
CA LEU A 270 4.31 79.62 83.02
C LEU A 270 3.10 80.57 83.00
N ARG A 271 1.92 80.08 82.59
CA ARG A 271 0.66 80.87 82.65
C ARG A 271 0.22 81.14 84.08
N ALA A 272 0.38 80.18 84.99
CA ALA A 272 0.08 80.36 86.41
C ALA A 272 1.02 81.40 87.05
N ASP A 273 2.32 81.35 86.74
CA ASP A 273 3.29 82.34 87.20
C ASP A 273 3.01 83.76 86.68
N ALA A 274 2.65 83.89 85.40
CA ALA A 274 2.26 85.18 84.82
C ALA A 274 1.01 85.78 85.49
N ALA A 275 0.02 84.94 85.85
CA ALA A 275 -1.16 85.39 86.58
C ALA A 275 -0.81 85.89 88.00
N ASN A 276 0.10 85.20 88.69
CA ASN A 276 0.62 85.63 90.00
C ASN A 276 1.35 86.98 89.90
N GLN A 277 2.20 87.17 88.88
CA GLN A 277 2.89 88.44 88.66
C GLN A 277 1.92 89.60 88.36
N LEU A 278 0.85 89.36 87.59
CA LEU A 278 -0.19 90.36 87.35
C LEU A 278 -0.96 90.74 88.62
N HIS A 279 -1.16 89.79 89.55
CA HIS A 279 -1.79 90.07 90.85
C HIS A 279 -0.90 90.96 91.75
N ILE A 280 0.41 90.70 91.76
CA ILE A 280 1.40 91.53 92.46
C ILE A 280 1.46 92.95 91.87
N LEU A 281 1.42 93.08 90.53
CA LEU A 281 1.37 94.38 89.86
C LEU A 281 0.06 95.14 90.13
N ALA A 282 -1.05 94.44 90.33
CA ALA A 282 -2.32 95.05 90.75
C ALA A 282 -2.29 95.55 92.21
N GLN A 283 -1.63 94.82 93.13
CA GLN A 283 -1.41 95.26 94.52
C GLN A 283 -0.47 96.47 94.62
N ASN A 284 0.58 96.53 93.80
CA ASN A 284 1.54 97.64 93.79
C ASN A 284 0.96 98.94 93.17
N ARG A 285 -0.11 98.84 92.37
CA ARG A 285 -0.84 100.00 91.82
C ARG A 285 -1.78 100.69 92.82
N ALA A 286 -2.06 100.08 93.97
CA ALA A 286 -2.96 100.63 95.01
C ALA A 286 -2.25 101.49 96.07
N VAL A 287 -0.91 101.53 96.09
CA VAL A 287 -0.11 102.18 97.15
C VAL A 287 0.62 103.46 96.68
N ALA A 288 0.49 103.84 95.40
CA ALA A 288 1.23 104.96 94.83
C ALA A 288 0.32 106.03 94.20
N SER A 289 -0.47 106.73 95.02
CA SER A 289 -1.22 107.91 94.59
C SER A 289 -1.45 108.94 95.72
N ASP A 290 -0.41 109.71 96.11
CA ASP A 290 -0.55 111.13 96.47
C ASP A 290 0.79 111.83 96.81
N ASN A 291 1.39 112.45 95.80
CA ASN A 291 1.96 113.82 95.83
C ASN A 291 2.70 114.08 94.52
N GLU A 292 1.89 114.15 93.46
CA GLU A 292 2.26 114.50 92.10
C GLU A 292 1.84 115.93 91.80
N LEU A 293 2.78 116.88 91.70
CA LEU A 293 2.61 117.98 90.72
C LEU A 293 3.89 118.79 90.49
N GLN A 294 4.80 118.87 91.46
CA GLN A 294 6.01 119.69 91.33
C GLN A 294 7.22 118.98 90.71
N ARG A 295 7.29 117.64 90.73
CA ARG A 295 8.32 116.86 90.00
C ARG A 295 7.99 116.69 88.51
N ARG A 296 6.70 116.69 88.14
CA ARG A 296 6.17 116.41 86.79
C ARG A 296 6.69 117.35 85.70
N LEU A 297 6.96 118.62 86.01
CA LEU A 297 7.39 119.59 84.98
C LEU A 297 8.89 119.51 84.64
N ARG A 298 9.74 118.94 85.52
CA ARG A 298 11.15 118.65 85.20
C ARG A 298 11.33 117.23 84.65
N THR A 299 10.51 116.27 85.06
CA THR A 299 10.52 114.91 84.48
C THR A 299 9.85 114.84 83.12
N GLN A 300 8.97 115.75 82.70
CA GLN A 300 8.38 115.73 81.34
C GLN A 300 9.42 115.95 80.22
N ALA A 301 10.47 116.74 80.46
CA ALA A 301 11.56 116.93 79.51
C ALA A 301 12.54 115.74 79.48
N LEU A 302 12.84 115.14 80.64
CA LEU A 302 13.63 113.91 80.73
C LEU A 302 12.86 112.67 80.23
N HIS A 303 11.56 112.54 80.48
CA HIS A 303 10.73 111.45 79.97
C HIS A 303 10.42 111.57 78.48
N ALA A 304 10.56 112.75 77.86
CA ALA A 304 10.51 112.85 76.40
C ALA A 304 11.81 112.30 75.78
N ALA A 305 12.97 112.61 76.39
CA ALA A 305 14.26 112.05 76.00
C ALA A 305 14.34 110.54 76.30
N GLU A 306 13.90 110.08 77.48
CA GLU A 306 13.86 108.66 77.86
C GLU A 306 12.82 107.87 77.05
N ARG A 307 11.69 108.47 76.63
CA ARG A 307 10.77 107.81 75.70
C ARG A 307 11.37 107.69 74.31
N ALA A 308 12.04 108.72 73.81
CA ALA A 308 12.78 108.61 72.55
C ALA A 308 13.91 107.57 72.66
N ASP A 309 14.58 107.48 73.80
CA ASP A 309 15.66 106.50 74.05
C ASP A 309 15.12 105.08 74.26
N GLN A 310 13.97 104.91 74.91
CA GLN A 310 13.26 103.62 75.04
C GLN A 310 12.63 103.19 73.71
N GLU A 311 12.16 104.12 72.89
CA GLU A 311 11.63 103.85 71.56
C GLU A 311 12.76 103.52 70.57
N LEU A 312 13.93 104.16 70.71
CA LEU A 312 15.15 103.75 70.03
C LEU A 312 15.62 102.37 70.49
N ARG A 313 15.60 102.08 71.80
CA ARG A 313 15.94 100.75 72.34
C ARG A 313 14.98 99.65 71.88
N SER A 314 13.68 99.93 71.84
CA SER A 314 12.68 98.97 71.35
C SER A 314 12.80 98.77 69.85
N ARG A 315 13.10 99.83 69.08
CA ARG A 315 13.44 99.72 67.65
C ARG A 315 14.74 98.97 67.44
N THR A 316 15.79 99.16 68.24
CA THR A 316 17.03 98.36 68.13
C THR A 316 16.79 96.89 68.45
N VAL A 317 15.97 96.57 69.46
CA VAL A 317 15.60 95.17 69.75
C VAL A 317 14.77 94.57 68.60
N GLN A 318 13.85 95.35 68.01
CA GLN A 318 13.09 94.90 66.85
C GLN A 318 13.96 94.76 65.60
N THR A 319 14.92 95.65 65.35
CA THR A 319 15.87 95.52 64.24
C THR A 319 16.78 94.34 64.45
N GLU A 320 17.29 94.10 65.67
CA GLU A 320 18.07 92.90 65.99
C GLU A 320 17.25 91.61 65.80
N GLN A 321 15.96 91.60 66.17
CA GLN A 321 15.07 90.46 65.92
C GLN A 321 14.82 90.24 64.43
N LEU A 322 14.65 91.31 63.66
CA LEU A 322 14.50 91.25 62.21
C LEU A 322 15.80 90.80 61.54
N GLU A 323 16.96 91.27 61.99
CA GLU A 323 18.28 90.85 61.50
C GLU A 323 18.53 89.37 61.79
N ARG A 324 18.21 88.87 62.99
CA ARG A 324 18.28 87.43 63.29
C ARG A 324 17.32 86.62 62.41
N ARG A 325 16.12 87.14 62.14
CA ARG A 325 15.13 86.48 61.29
C ARG A 325 15.54 86.48 59.81
N VAL A 326 16.13 87.57 59.33
CA VAL A 326 16.72 87.66 57.99
C VAL A 326 17.86 86.67 57.88
N LYS A 327 18.76 86.62 58.87
CA LYS A 327 19.87 85.64 58.90
C LYS A 327 19.36 84.20 58.86
N MET A 328 18.38 83.83 59.70
CA MET A 328 17.79 82.49 59.66
C MET A 328 17.08 82.16 58.34
N LEU A 329 16.43 83.14 57.71
CA LEU A 329 15.79 82.94 56.40
C LEU A 329 16.82 82.81 55.28
N GLN A 330 17.96 83.49 55.41
CA GLN A 330 19.08 83.41 54.48
C GLN A 330 19.80 82.07 54.62
N ASP A 331 20.10 81.62 55.84
CA ASP A 331 20.65 80.28 56.11
C ASP A 331 19.74 79.18 55.54
N LYS A 332 18.41 79.31 55.72
CA LYS A 332 17.42 78.39 55.13
C LYS A 332 17.35 78.46 53.60
N ALA A 333 17.56 79.65 53.01
CA ALA A 333 17.61 79.80 51.56
C ALA A 333 18.85 79.11 50.98
N ASP A 334 19.99 79.23 51.66
CA ASP A 334 21.24 78.60 51.27
C ASP A 334 21.18 77.07 51.43
N GLU A 335 20.59 76.56 52.52
CA GLU A 335 20.30 75.13 52.72
C GLU A 335 19.38 74.58 51.61
N ASN A 336 18.32 75.31 51.27
CA ASN A 336 17.41 74.91 50.18
C ASN A 336 18.10 74.95 48.81
N ALA A 337 18.99 75.92 48.57
CA ALA A 337 19.78 75.98 47.34
C ALA A 337 20.74 74.78 47.22
N LEU A 338 21.38 74.39 48.33
CA LEU A 338 22.23 73.19 48.40
C LEU A 338 21.42 71.91 48.17
N LEU A 339 20.22 71.80 48.76
CA LEU A 339 19.32 70.66 48.53
C LEU A 339 18.84 70.60 47.08
N ALA A 340 18.49 71.74 46.47
CA ALA A 340 18.10 71.82 45.07
C ALA A 340 19.23 71.34 44.15
N HIS A 341 20.48 71.77 44.38
CA HIS A 341 21.63 71.29 43.62
C HIS A 341 21.86 69.79 43.77
N ARG A 342 21.71 69.23 44.98
CA ARG A 342 21.85 67.78 45.21
C ARG A 342 20.76 66.98 44.49
N LEU A 343 19.51 67.44 44.55
CA LEU A 343 18.40 66.79 43.84
C LEU A 343 18.57 66.89 42.33
N GLN A 344 19.10 68.00 41.83
CA GLN A 344 19.39 68.17 40.41
C GLN A 344 20.51 67.24 39.93
N ALA A 345 21.59 67.08 40.70
CA ALA A 345 22.66 66.12 40.40
C ALA A 345 22.15 64.67 40.40
N ALA A 346 21.29 64.30 41.37
CA ALA A 346 20.69 62.97 41.42
C ALA A 346 19.73 62.71 40.24
N LEU A 347 19.04 63.76 39.75
CA LEU A 347 18.20 63.67 38.56
C LEU A 347 19.05 63.43 37.30
N GLU A 348 20.14 64.18 37.13
CA GLU A 348 21.06 64.01 36.00
C GLU A 348 21.70 62.60 35.98
N GLU A 349 22.04 62.05 37.15
CA GLU A 349 22.55 60.68 37.26
C GLU A 349 21.49 59.64 36.86
N SER A 350 20.26 59.81 37.33
CA SER A 350 19.13 58.94 36.98
C SER A 350 18.77 58.99 35.49
N GLU A 351 18.79 60.19 34.89
CA GLU A 351 18.61 60.37 33.44
C GLU A 351 19.72 59.67 32.65
N GLY A 352 20.98 59.78 33.10
CA GLY A 352 22.11 59.05 32.51
C GLY A 352 21.96 57.53 32.59
N GLN A 353 21.46 57.01 33.72
CA GLN A 353 21.18 55.58 33.88
C GLN A 353 20.04 55.13 32.97
N LYS A 354 18.95 55.90 32.86
CA LYS A 354 17.83 55.65 31.95
C LYS A 354 18.30 55.57 30.49
N ASP A 355 19.13 56.51 30.06
CA ASP A 355 19.65 56.55 28.69
C ASP A 355 20.61 55.40 28.40
N ASN A 356 21.31 54.89 29.41
CA ASN A 356 22.13 53.69 29.28
C ASN A 356 21.28 52.42 29.15
N LEU A 357 20.23 52.28 29.97
CA LEU A 357 19.27 51.17 29.89
C LEU A 357 18.53 51.15 28.55
N MET A 358 18.10 52.32 28.05
CA MET A 358 17.47 52.46 26.73
C MET A 358 18.40 51.98 25.61
N ARG A 359 19.67 52.40 25.62
CA ARG A 359 20.66 51.95 24.63
C ARG A 359 20.91 50.44 24.71
N MET A 360 20.94 49.84 25.90
CA MET A 360 21.08 48.39 26.04
C MET A 360 19.84 47.65 25.51
N LEU A 361 18.64 48.15 25.80
CA LEU A 361 17.39 47.58 25.29
C LEU A 361 17.33 47.64 23.76
N GLU A 362 17.66 48.78 23.17
CA GLU A 362 17.74 48.94 21.71
C GLU A 362 18.76 47.95 21.11
N LYS A 363 19.96 47.86 21.69
CA LYS A 363 20.99 46.91 21.23
C LYS A 363 20.52 45.45 21.32
N GLN A 364 19.88 45.06 22.42
CA GLN A 364 19.32 43.71 22.57
C GLN A 364 18.18 43.46 21.59
N HIS A 365 17.33 44.47 21.36
CA HIS A 365 16.21 44.35 20.44
C HIS A 365 16.68 44.19 18.99
N SER A 366 17.68 44.98 18.57
CA SER A 366 18.34 44.84 17.26
C SER A 366 19.00 43.48 17.09
N GLN A 367 19.70 42.98 18.11
CA GLN A 367 20.30 41.64 18.07
C GLN A 367 19.25 40.52 17.96
N ARG A 368 18.13 40.63 18.70
CA ARG A 368 17.02 39.66 18.62
C ARG A 368 16.35 39.69 17.25
N THR A 369 16.08 40.87 16.70
CA THR A 369 15.48 41.01 15.36
C THR A 369 16.39 40.45 14.27
N GLU A 370 17.70 40.66 14.38
CA GLU A 370 18.66 40.10 13.40
C GLU A 370 18.73 38.57 13.49
N LYS A 371 18.73 37.99 14.71
CA LYS A 371 18.64 36.54 14.90
C LYS A 371 17.34 35.97 14.33
N ILE A 372 16.21 36.65 14.52
CA ILE A 372 14.91 36.24 13.95
C ILE A 372 14.99 36.28 12.42
N LYS A 373 15.50 37.35 11.82
CA LYS A 373 15.67 37.45 10.35
C LYS A 373 16.53 36.30 9.81
N GLN A 374 17.64 35.99 10.47
CA GLN A 374 18.50 34.87 10.09
C GLN A 374 17.78 33.53 10.20
N ALA A 375 17.05 33.29 11.30
CA ALA A 375 16.26 32.07 11.49
C ALA A 375 15.17 31.93 10.43
N VAL A 376 14.43 33.01 10.14
CA VAL A 376 13.41 33.06 9.08
C VAL A 376 14.04 32.76 7.73
N SER A 377 15.16 33.40 7.36
CA SER A 377 15.81 33.13 6.07
C SER A 377 16.25 31.67 5.90
N LYS A 378 16.78 31.04 6.96
CA LYS A 378 17.14 29.61 6.97
C LYS A 378 15.91 28.71 6.88
N ALA A 379 14.84 29.05 7.59
CA ALA A 379 13.58 28.31 7.52
C ALA A 379 12.98 28.40 6.11
N THR A 380 12.90 29.60 5.53
CA THR A 380 12.43 29.79 4.14
C THR A 380 13.27 29.00 3.14
N GLN A 381 14.61 29.00 3.28
CA GLN A 381 15.46 28.19 2.42
C GLN A 381 15.16 26.69 2.55
N LYS A 382 15.01 26.16 3.78
CA LYS A 382 14.62 24.76 3.99
C LYS A 382 13.24 24.45 3.39
N PHE A 383 12.26 25.34 3.58
CA PHE A 383 10.93 25.19 2.99
C PHE A 383 11.00 25.11 1.46
N THR A 384 11.76 25.99 0.81
CA THR A 384 11.90 25.95 -0.66
C THR A 384 12.54 24.66 -1.18
N VAL A 385 13.50 24.09 -0.43
CA VAL A 385 14.12 22.80 -0.79
C VAL A 385 13.11 21.66 -0.64
N VAL A 386 12.34 21.63 0.45
CA VAL A 386 11.29 20.61 0.67
C VAL A 386 10.19 20.71 -0.38
N GLU A 387 9.72 21.91 -0.72
CA GLU A 387 8.73 22.12 -1.78
C GLU A 387 9.23 21.67 -3.15
N ALA A 388 10.51 21.89 -3.46
CA ALA A 388 11.13 21.38 -4.67
C ALA A 388 11.19 19.84 -4.68
N HIS A 389 11.54 19.21 -3.55
CA HIS A 389 11.58 17.76 -3.44
C HIS A 389 10.20 17.12 -3.62
N ILE A 390 9.18 17.66 -2.94
CA ILE A 390 7.78 17.22 -3.07
C ILE A 390 7.30 17.38 -4.53
N SER A 391 7.69 18.45 -5.21
CA SER A 391 7.35 18.65 -6.63
C SER A 391 7.94 17.55 -7.52
N VAL A 392 9.21 17.18 -7.29
CA VAL A 392 9.87 16.08 -8.03
C VAL A 392 9.20 14.74 -7.75
N GLU A 393 8.94 14.42 -6.48
CA GLU A 393 8.27 13.17 -6.08
C GLU A 393 6.87 13.06 -6.71
N ARG A 394 6.10 14.17 -6.75
CA ARG A 394 4.79 14.21 -7.41
C ARG A 394 4.88 13.93 -8.90
N GLU A 395 5.87 14.49 -9.59
CA GLU A 395 6.09 14.22 -11.00
C GLU A 395 6.52 12.77 -11.25
N GLU A 396 7.39 12.22 -10.42
CA GLU A 396 7.82 10.82 -10.49
C GLU A 396 6.67 9.86 -10.24
N ALA A 397 5.85 10.11 -9.22
CA ALA A 397 4.63 9.35 -8.96
C ALA A 397 3.66 9.42 -10.15
N ALA A 398 3.49 10.61 -10.76
CA ALA A 398 2.65 10.76 -11.94
C ALA A 398 3.22 10.02 -13.17
N ARG A 399 4.55 10.03 -13.38
CA ARG A 399 5.21 9.26 -14.45
C ARG A 399 5.04 7.76 -14.21
N ASN A 400 5.26 7.27 -12.99
CA ASN A 400 5.08 5.87 -12.63
C ASN A 400 3.64 5.39 -12.83
N HIS A 401 2.66 6.20 -12.42
CA HIS A 401 1.25 5.92 -12.69
C HIS A 401 0.93 5.82 -14.18
N ARG A 402 1.45 6.74 -15.01
CA ARG A 402 1.27 6.67 -16.48
C ARG A 402 1.89 5.40 -17.06
N THR A 403 3.12 5.07 -16.65
CA THR A 403 3.80 3.84 -17.10
C THR A 403 3.01 2.59 -16.72
N MET A 404 2.54 2.49 -15.47
CA MET A 404 1.70 1.38 -15.03
C MET A 404 0.38 1.31 -15.79
N ALA A 405 -0.28 2.45 -16.02
CA ALA A 405 -1.51 2.49 -16.82
C ALA A 405 -1.29 1.99 -18.26
N THR A 406 -0.17 2.37 -18.90
CA THR A 406 0.17 1.86 -20.25
C THR A 406 0.45 0.36 -20.24
N ARG A 407 1.14 -0.17 -19.21
CA ARG A 407 1.37 -1.61 -19.05
C ARG A 407 0.07 -2.37 -18.85
N PHE A 408 -0.83 -1.88 -17.99
CA PHE A 408 -2.14 -2.50 -17.80
C PHE A 408 -2.96 -2.52 -19.09
N LYS A 409 -2.97 -1.41 -19.84
CA LYS A 409 -3.64 -1.38 -21.13
C LYS A 409 -3.07 -2.41 -22.12
N ALA A 410 -1.74 -2.55 -22.19
CA ALA A 410 -1.09 -3.56 -23.04
C ALA A 410 -1.42 -4.99 -22.58
N HIS A 411 -1.48 -5.25 -21.28
CA HIS A 411 -1.89 -6.55 -20.74
C HIS A 411 -3.36 -6.86 -21.03
N ASP A 412 -4.25 -5.88 -20.91
CA ASP A 412 -5.67 -6.04 -21.26
C ASP A 412 -5.84 -6.36 -22.75
N GLU A 413 -5.10 -5.68 -23.62
CA GLU A 413 -5.09 -5.97 -25.07
C GLU A 413 -4.57 -7.40 -25.36
N ALA A 414 -3.53 -7.85 -24.66
CA ALA A 414 -3.01 -9.21 -24.77
C ALA A 414 -4.02 -10.26 -24.27
N LEU A 415 -4.67 -10.02 -23.13
CA LEU A 415 -5.71 -10.89 -22.59
C LEU A 415 -6.92 -10.99 -23.52
N GLN A 416 -7.36 -9.87 -24.11
CA GLN A 416 -8.42 -9.90 -25.12
C GLN A 416 -8.03 -10.72 -26.35
N LYS A 417 -6.76 -10.66 -26.77
CA LYS A 417 -6.26 -11.46 -27.90
C LYS A 417 -6.27 -12.95 -27.57
N VAL A 418 -5.79 -13.33 -26.39
CA VAL A 418 -5.84 -14.72 -25.89
C VAL A 418 -7.29 -15.20 -25.79
N GLN A 419 -8.18 -14.39 -25.20
CA GLN A 419 -9.59 -14.72 -25.09
C GLN A 419 -10.24 -14.95 -26.46
N LYS A 420 -9.97 -14.09 -27.45
CA LYS A 420 -10.46 -14.27 -28.82
C LYS A 420 -9.94 -15.55 -29.46
N SER A 421 -8.66 -15.90 -29.26
CA SER A 421 -8.07 -17.15 -29.75
C SER A 421 -8.74 -18.37 -29.13
N CYS A 422 -8.88 -18.40 -27.79
CA CYS A 422 -9.51 -19.50 -27.08
C CYS A 422 -10.97 -19.68 -27.50
N VAL A 423 -11.73 -18.59 -27.67
CA VAL A 423 -13.12 -18.67 -28.16
C VAL A 423 -13.18 -19.27 -29.57
N ALA A 424 -12.26 -18.88 -30.46
CA ALA A 424 -12.19 -19.44 -31.81
C ALA A 424 -11.83 -20.94 -31.80
N GLU A 425 -10.86 -21.34 -30.96
CA GLU A 425 -10.47 -22.74 -30.79
C GLU A 425 -11.59 -23.59 -30.21
N ILE A 426 -12.30 -23.09 -29.20
CA ILE A 426 -13.47 -23.76 -28.62
C ILE A 426 -14.55 -23.96 -29.69
N GLN A 427 -14.87 -22.92 -30.47
CA GLN A 427 -15.85 -23.04 -31.55
C GLN A 427 -15.40 -24.02 -32.65
N ALA A 428 -14.12 -24.05 -33.00
CA ALA A 428 -13.58 -25.02 -33.95
C ALA A 428 -13.68 -26.45 -33.42
N ALA A 429 -13.35 -26.66 -32.14
CA ALA A 429 -13.45 -27.96 -31.48
C ALA A 429 -14.90 -28.43 -31.37
N GLU A 430 -15.84 -27.54 -31.00
CA GLU A 430 -17.27 -27.84 -30.97
C GLU A 430 -17.80 -28.22 -32.36
N ASN A 431 -17.42 -27.47 -33.40
CA ASN A 431 -17.82 -27.79 -34.77
C ASN A 431 -17.26 -29.13 -35.24
N SER A 432 -16.01 -29.44 -34.88
CA SER A 432 -15.39 -30.74 -35.15
C SER A 432 -16.09 -31.88 -34.41
N ALA A 433 -16.45 -31.67 -33.14
CA ALA A 433 -17.19 -32.64 -32.34
C ALA A 433 -18.58 -32.92 -32.93
N ARG A 434 -19.33 -31.86 -33.31
CA ARG A 434 -20.63 -32.01 -33.98
C ARG A 434 -20.50 -32.74 -35.32
N ALA A 435 -19.45 -32.47 -36.09
CA ALA A 435 -19.18 -33.17 -37.34
C ALA A 435 -18.84 -34.65 -37.12
N ALA A 436 -18.07 -34.98 -36.08
CA ALA A 436 -17.75 -36.36 -35.70
C ALA A 436 -19.00 -37.12 -35.22
N GLU A 437 -19.86 -36.47 -34.43
CA GLU A 437 -21.12 -37.04 -33.96
C GLU A 437 -22.10 -37.30 -35.11
N SER A 438 -22.18 -36.37 -36.07
CA SER A 438 -22.96 -36.57 -37.30
C SER A 438 -22.44 -37.75 -38.12
N ARG A 439 -21.11 -37.90 -38.27
CA ARG A 439 -20.50 -39.07 -38.95
C ARG A 439 -20.80 -40.37 -38.21
N ARG A 440 -20.72 -40.37 -36.87
CA ARG A 440 -21.04 -41.54 -36.04
C ARG A 440 -22.50 -41.96 -36.23
N LEU A 441 -23.44 -41.02 -36.13
CA LEU A 441 -24.86 -41.30 -36.39
C LEU A 441 -25.07 -41.84 -37.81
N GLN A 442 -24.36 -41.32 -38.80
CA GLN A 442 -24.45 -41.82 -40.17
C GLN A 442 -23.89 -43.24 -40.33
N THR A 443 -22.83 -43.60 -39.60
CA THR A 443 -22.33 -44.98 -39.57
C THR A 443 -23.26 -45.92 -38.81
N GLU A 444 -23.93 -45.44 -37.76
CA GLU A 444 -24.90 -46.20 -36.96
C GLU A 444 -26.15 -46.51 -37.79
N ILE A 445 -26.67 -45.52 -38.55
CA ILE A 445 -27.75 -45.73 -39.52
C ILE A 445 -27.36 -46.76 -40.59
N LYS A 446 -26.12 -46.71 -41.10
CA LYS A 446 -25.61 -47.71 -42.06
C LYS A 446 -25.51 -49.10 -41.44
N LEU A 447 -25.04 -49.19 -40.20
CA LEU A 447 -24.95 -50.45 -39.46
C LEU A 447 -26.34 -51.06 -39.26
N ASP A 448 -27.32 -50.27 -38.85
CA ASP A 448 -28.71 -50.72 -38.69
C ASP A 448 -29.31 -51.21 -40.00
N ALA A 449 -29.01 -50.55 -41.13
CA ALA A 449 -29.39 -51.02 -42.46
C ALA A 449 -28.74 -52.38 -42.79
N THR A 450 -27.44 -52.55 -42.53
CA THR A 450 -26.76 -53.84 -42.75
C THR A 450 -27.25 -54.95 -41.81
N LEU A 451 -27.65 -54.62 -40.58
CA LEU A 451 -28.22 -55.58 -39.63
C LEU A 451 -29.63 -56.00 -40.03
N THR A 452 -30.41 -55.11 -40.65
CA THR A 452 -31.71 -55.47 -41.24
C THR A 452 -31.53 -56.34 -42.47
N ASP A 453 -30.53 -56.07 -43.32
CA ASP A 453 -30.16 -56.94 -44.45
C ASP A 453 -29.65 -58.33 -43.98
N LEU A 454 -28.82 -58.36 -42.92
CA LEU A 454 -28.33 -59.61 -42.31
C LEU A 454 -29.47 -60.43 -41.70
N ALA A 455 -30.47 -59.78 -41.08
CA ALA A 455 -31.66 -60.45 -40.58
C ALA A 455 -32.48 -61.08 -41.71
N ALA A 456 -32.54 -60.44 -42.90
CA ALA A 456 -33.14 -61.03 -44.10
C ALA A 456 -32.31 -62.23 -44.60
N CYS A 457 -30.99 -62.11 -44.70
CA CYS A 457 -30.10 -63.22 -45.10
C CYS A 457 -30.11 -64.39 -44.11
N LYS A 458 -30.31 -64.13 -42.81
CA LYS A 458 -30.44 -65.18 -41.78
C LYS A 458 -31.72 -66.00 -41.94
N VAL A 459 -32.81 -65.39 -42.41
CA VAL A 459 -34.06 -66.11 -42.74
C VAL A 459 -33.86 -67.01 -43.96
N ASP A 460 -33.01 -66.61 -44.91
CA ASP A 460 -32.66 -67.41 -46.09
C ASP A 460 -31.64 -68.52 -45.79
N LEU A 461 -30.67 -68.28 -44.90
CA LEU A 461 -29.67 -69.26 -44.46
C LEU A 461 -30.27 -70.37 -43.57
N LEU A 462 -31.32 -70.07 -42.79
CA LEU A 462 -32.02 -71.08 -41.98
C LEU A 462 -32.85 -72.08 -42.82
N LYS A 463 -32.94 -71.91 -44.14
CA LYS A 463 -33.50 -72.92 -45.07
C LYS A 463 -32.43 -73.86 -45.66
N ALA A 464 -31.15 -73.61 -45.44
CA ALA A 464 -30.08 -74.36 -46.09
C ALA A 464 -28.90 -74.60 -45.14
N THR A 465 -29.08 -75.52 -44.19
CA THR A 465 -27.93 -76.13 -43.49
C THR A 465 -28.22 -77.57 -43.08
N SER A 466 -27.89 -78.51 -43.97
CA SER A 466 -27.19 -79.73 -43.59
C SER A 466 -25.76 -79.59 -44.06
N GLU A 467 -24.80 -79.54 -43.14
CA GLU A 467 -23.46 -80.15 -43.22
C GLU A 467 -22.50 -79.49 -42.21
N VAL A 468 -21.90 -80.33 -41.36
CA VAL A 468 -21.25 -79.98 -40.09
C VAL A 468 -19.72 -79.94 -40.23
N ASP A 469 -19.16 -80.10 -41.44
CA ASP A 469 -17.70 -80.21 -41.61
C ASP A 469 -16.99 -78.85 -41.80
N ALA A 470 -17.67 -77.81 -42.30
CA ALA A 470 -17.15 -76.44 -42.37
C ALA A 470 -16.96 -75.80 -40.98
N LEU A 471 -17.68 -76.28 -39.96
CA LEU A 471 -17.56 -75.81 -38.57
C LEU A 471 -16.29 -76.31 -37.88
N ARG A 472 -15.73 -77.45 -38.31
CA ARG A 472 -14.47 -77.98 -37.75
C ARG A 472 -13.24 -77.28 -38.32
N GLU A 473 -13.27 -76.93 -39.60
CA GLU A 473 -12.18 -76.21 -40.26
C GLU A 473 -12.14 -74.73 -39.87
N SER A 474 -13.29 -74.11 -39.62
CA SER A 474 -13.39 -72.77 -39.06
C SER A 474 -12.96 -72.72 -37.58
N PHE A 475 -13.20 -73.77 -36.80
CA PHE A 475 -12.66 -73.89 -35.43
C PHE A 475 -11.13 -73.97 -35.40
N ALA A 476 -10.51 -74.71 -36.33
CA ALA A 476 -9.05 -74.82 -36.43
C ALA A 476 -8.38 -73.51 -36.89
N ARG A 477 -9.03 -72.75 -37.78
CA ARG A 477 -8.59 -71.39 -38.18
C ARG A 477 -8.76 -70.39 -37.04
N LEU A 478 -9.86 -70.48 -36.28
CA LEU A 478 -10.05 -69.70 -35.04
C LEU A 478 -8.92 -69.99 -34.05
N ASP A 479 -8.58 -71.26 -33.79
CA ASP A 479 -7.54 -71.64 -32.83
C ASP A 479 -6.17 -71.03 -33.21
N MET A 480 -5.86 -70.97 -34.52
CA MET A 480 -4.65 -70.29 -35.01
C MET A 480 -4.70 -68.77 -34.88
N GLU A 481 -5.83 -68.12 -35.18
CA GLU A 481 -5.97 -66.67 -34.97
C GLU A 481 -5.91 -66.29 -33.49
N TYR A 482 -6.54 -67.08 -32.61
CA TYR A 482 -6.48 -66.89 -31.16
C TYR A 482 -5.08 -67.18 -30.59
N SER A 483 -4.31 -68.08 -31.18
CA SER A 483 -2.92 -68.35 -30.75
C SER A 483 -2.01 -67.12 -30.88
N CYS A 484 -2.29 -66.22 -31.83
CA CYS A 484 -1.56 -64.96 -32.02
C CYS A 484 -2.24 -63.76 -31.32
N GLN A 485 -3.57 -63.74 -31.22
CA GLN A 485 -4.31 -62.66 -30.56
C GLN A 485 -4.24 -62.74 -29.02
N ILE A 486 -4.22 -63.93 -28.42
CA ILE A 486 -4.18 -64.08 -26.95
C ILE A 486 -2.91 -63.47 -26.35
N PRO A 487 -1.69 -63.67 -26.91
CA PRO A 487 -0.49 -62.98 -26.45
C PRO A 487 -0.56 -61.46 -26.63
N SER A 488 -1.10 -60.97 -27.75
CA SER A 488 -1.28 -59.53 -28.00
C SER A 488 -2.25 -58.89 -26.98
N LEU A 489 -3.37 -59.54 -26.71
CA LEU A 489 -4.34 -59.11 -25.70
C LEU A 489 -3.77 -59.21 -24.28
N ARG A 490 -2.94 -60.22 -23.98
CA ARG A 490 -2.21 -60.30 -22.70
C ARG A 490 -1.22 -59.15 -22.54
N ASN A 491 -0.45 -58.83 -23.58
CA ASN A 491 0.46 -57.69 -23.57
C ASN A 491 -0.30 -56.36 -23.43
N ALA A 492 -1.42 -56.17 -24.15
CA ALA A 492 -2.26 -54.98 -24.02
C ALA A 492 -2.88 -54.86 -22.61
N LEU A 493 -3.28 -55.99 -22.01
CA LEU A 493 -3.79 -56.04 -20.64
C LEU A 493 -2.69 -55.73 -19.62
N GLU A 494 -1.47 -56.22 -19.82
CA GLU A 494 -0.30 -55.89 -18.99
C GLU A 494 0.09 -54.42 -19.13
N GLN A 495 0.05 -53.86 -20.34
CA GLN A 495 0.26 -52.44 -20.59
C GLN A 495 -0.80 -51.60 -19.86
N SER A 496 -2.07 -51.97 -19.96
CA SER A 496 -3.19 -51.32 -19.26
C SER A 496 -3.05 -51.41 -17.73
N ARG A 497 -2.57 -52.54 -17.20
CA ARG A 497 -2.27 -52.69 -15.77
C ARG A 497 -1.10 -51.79 -15.36
N ALA A 498 -0.05 -51.71 -16.17
CA ALA A 498 1.08 -50.81 -15.92
C ALA A 498 0.66 -49.34 -15.96
N ASP A 499 -0.18 -48.94 -16.92
CA ASP A 499 -0.76 -47.59 -17.00
C ASP A 499 -1.63 -47.27 -15.80
N LYS A 500 -2.47 -48.22 -15.35
CA LYS A 500 -3.29 -48.06 -14.15
C LYS A 500 -2.43 -47.90 -12.89
N ILE A 501 -1.28 -48.56 -12.80
CA ILE A 501 -0.33 -48.39 -11.68
C ILE A 501 0.34 -47.02 -11.76
N ARG A 502 0.79 -46.58 -12.95
CA ARG A 502 1.36 -45.25 -13.16
C ARG A 502 0.38 -44.15 -12.78
N GLU A 503 -0.89 -44.28 -13.19
CA GLU A 503 -1.92 -43.31 -12.89
C GLU A 503 -2.27 -43.28 -11.40
N LYS A 504 -2.31 -44.45 -10.73
CA LYS A 504 -2.43 -44.49 -9.27
C LYS A 504 -1.29 -43.77 -8.56
N MET A 505 -0.06 -43.86 -9.05
CA MET A 505 1.06 -43.10 -8.46
C MET A 505 0.94 -41.60 -8.72
N ARG A 506 0.54 -41.19 -9.92
CA ARG A 506 0.24 -39.77 -10.21
C ARG A 506 -0.84 -39.21 -9.28
N VAL A 507 -1.92 -39.95 -9.06
CA VAL A 507 -2.99 -39.55 -8.13
C VAL A 507 -2.49 -39.45 -6.69
N ILE A 508 -1.62 -40.35 -6.25
CA ILE A 508 -0.99 -40.28 -4.92
C ILE A 508 -0.12 -39.02 -4.79
N ASP A 509 0.67 -38.68 -5.81
CA ASP A 509 1.53 -37.50 -5.79
C ASP A 509 0.71 -36.20 -5.87
N LEU A 510 -0.34 -36.17 -6.70
CA LEU A 510 -1.32 -35.08 -6.72
C LEU A 510 -2.00 -34.89 -5.35
N ASN A 511 -2.40 -35.97 -4.69
CA ASN A 511 -2.99 -35.90 -3.36
C ASN A 511 -1.99 -35.34 -2.32
N LYS A 512 -0.71 -35.68 -2.39
CA LYS A 512 0.32 -35.07 -1.52
C LYS A 512 0.44 -33.57 -1.76
N VAL A 513 0.43 -33.13 -3.01
CA VAL A 513 0.48 -31.70 -3.36
C VAL A 513 -0.76 -30.98 -2.84
N VAL A 514 -1.95 -31.55 -3.01
CA VAL A 514 -3.21 -31.00 -2.49
C VAL A 514 -3.18 -30.88 -0.97
N GLU A 515 -2.68 -31.89 -0.25
CA GLU A 515 -2.56 -31.83 1.22
C GLU A 515 -1.53 -30.78 1.68
N MET A 516 -0.41 -30.62 0.97
CA MET A 516 0.53 -29.52 1.25
C MET A 516 -0.12 -28.15 1.05
N LEU A 517 -0.81 -27.94 -0.08
CA LEU A 517 -1.50 -26.68 -0.36
C LEU A 517 -2.60 -26.38 0.67
N LYS A 518 -3.36 -27.38 1.13
CA LYS A 518 -4.32 -27.20 2.23
C LYS A 518 -3.64 -26.73 3.51
N LYS A 519 -2.49 -27.32 3.85
CA LYS A 519 -1.71 -26.93 5.03
C LYS A 519 -1.19 -25.49 4.91
N GLU A 520 -0.60 -25.13 3.78
CA GLU A 520 -0.14 -23.75 3.51
C GLU A 520 -1.31 -22.75 3.58
N THR A 521 -2.48 -23.11 3.06
CA THR A 521 -3.68 -22.25 3.12
C THR A 521 -4.14 -22.03 4.57
N LEU A 522 -4.06 -23.05 5.42
CA LEU A 522 -4.36 -22.94 6.85
C LEU A 522 -3.33 -22.05 7.58
N ASP A 523 -2.05 -22.19 7.26
CA ASP A 523 -0.96 -21.39 7.84
C ASP A 523 -1.09 -19.91 7.44
N ILE A 524 -1.41 -19.63 6.16
CA ILE A 524 -1.71 -18.27 5.67
C ILE A 524 -2.92 -17.68 6.42
N ARG A 525 -4.00 -18.45 6.58
CA ARG A 525 -5.19 -17.98 7.34
C ARG A 525 -4.86 -17.71 8.81
N ALA A 526 -4.03 -18.53 9.43
CA ALA A 526 -3.58 -18.32 10.82
C ALA A 526 -2.73 -17.04 10.93
N SER A 527 -1.82 -16.82 9.98
CA SER A 527 -0.99 -15.60 9.89
C SER A 527 -1.82 -14.34 9.69
N LEU A 528 -2.80 -14.36 8.77
CA LEU A 528 -3.73 -13.25 8.56
C LEU A 528 -4.53 -12.93 9.82
N ARG A 529 -5.07 -13.94 10.51
CA ARG A 529 -5.77 -13.73 11.79
C ARG A 529 -4.87 -13.12 12.86
N ALA A 530 -3.60 -13.49 12.92
CA ALA A 530 -2.65 -12.91 13.86
C ALA A 530 -2.37 -11.43 13.53
N ARG A 531 -2.21 -11.09 12.25
CA ARG A 531 -2.09 -9.70 11.78
C ARG A 531 -3.35 -8.88 12.08
N ASP A 532 -4.54 -9.42 11.84
CA ASP A 532 -5.81 -8.75 12.16
C ASP A 532 -5.94 -8.44 13.65
N ARG A 533 -5.50 -9.33 14.53
CA ARG A 533 -5.47 -9.06 15.98
C ARG A 533 -4.49 -7.93 16.32
N LYS A 534 -3.33 -7.91 15.67
CA LYS A 534 -2.34 -6.84 15.87
C LYS A 534 -2.85 -5.49 15.37
N ILE A 535 -3.50 -5.45 14.21
CA ILE A 535 -4.14 -4.24 13.66
C ILE A 535 -5.20 -3.72 14.64
N ARG A 536 -6.10 -4.58 15.13
CA ARG A 536 -7.11 -4.17 16.13
C ARG A 536 -6.47 -3.62 17.40
N SER A 537 -5.41 -4.24 17.90
CA SER A 537 -4.68 -3.75 19.06
C SER A 537 -4.04 -2.37 18.81
N LEU A 538 -3.53 -2.11 17.61
CA LEU A 538 -2.96 -0.82 17.25
C LEU A 538 -4.04 0.26 17.10
N ILE A 539 -5.20 -0.07 16.54
CA ILE A 539 -6.35 0.85 16.44
C ILE A 539 -6.79 1.29 17.83
N VAL A 540 -6.99 0.35 18.76
CA VAL A 540 -7.37 0.69 20.15
C VAL A 540 -6.32 1.58 20.83
N LEU A 541 -5.03 1.32 20.58
CA LEU A 541 -3.96 2.15 21.13
C LEU A 541 -3.97 3.56 20.54
N HIS A 542 -4.24 3.67 19.23
CA HIS A 542 -4.34 4.95 18.54
C HIS A 542 -5.54 5.78 19.04
N GLU A 543 -6.72 5.17 19.13
CA GLU A 543 -7.92 5.80 19.70
C GLU A 543 -7.68 6.28 21.14
N HIS A 544 -6.95 5.50 21.95
CA HIS A 544 -6.59 5.90 23.31
C HIS A 544 -5.62 7.10 23.31
N THR A 545 -4.63 7.12 22.41
CA THR A 545 -3.72 8.28 22.29
C THR A 545 -4.45 9.53 21.80
N GLU A 546 -5.39 9.42 20.87
CA GLU A 546 -6.21 10.55 20.42
C GLU A 546 -7.06 11.11 21.56
N PHE A 547 -7.65 10.23 22.37
CA PHE A 547 -8.40 10.62 23.55
C PHE A 547 -7.54 11.41 24.55
N LEU A 548 -6.33 10.93 24.86
CA LEU A 548 -5.40 11.62 25.76
C LEU A 548 -4.97 12.99 25.21
N HIS A 549 -4.65 13.09 23.91
CA HIS A 549 -4.33 14.37 23.28
C HIS A 549 -5.51 15.34 23.33
N SER A 550 -6.75 14.85 23.15
CA SER A 550 -7.94 15.68 23.27
C SER A 550 -8.15 16.20 24.69
N GLU A 551 -7.85 15.39 25.71
CA GLU A 551 -7.94 15.79 27.12
C GLU A 551 -6.88 16.85 27.48
N GLU A 552 -5.65 16.69 26.98
CA GLU A 552 -4.58 17.69 27.12
C GLU A 552 -4.93 19.02 26.44
N LEU A 553 -5.51 18.97 25.23
CA LEU A 553 -5.96 20.17 24.51
C LEU A 553 -7.07 20.92 25.26
N GLU A 554 -8.07 20.21 25.79
CA GLU A 554 -9.13 20.85 26.57
C GLU A 554 -8.60 21.43 27.91
N SER A 555 -7.62 20.76 28.54
CA SER A 555 -6.91 21.29 29.71
C SER A 555 -6.15 22.59 29.39
N LEU A 556 -5.39 22.61 28.29
CA LEU A 556 -4.67 23.80 27.82
C LEU A 556 -5.62 24.94 27.46
N LYS A 557 -6.71 24.64 26.77
CA LYS A 557 -7.77 25.61 26.44
C LYS A 557 -8.41 26.19 27.69
N GLY A 558 -8.66 25.37 28.72
CA GLY A 558 -9.15 25.82 30.01
C GLY A 558 -8.17 26.74 30.74
N LYS A 559 -6.85 26.42 30.71
CA LYS A 559 -5.80 27.29 31.25
C LYS A 559 -5.73 28.62 30.51
N TRP A 560 -5.74 28.59 29.18
CA TRP A 560 -5.74 29.78 28.34
C TRP A 560 -6.96 30.68 28.58
N GLN A 561 -8.16 30.10 28.73
CA GLN A 561 -9.36 30.88 29.07
C GLN A 561 -9.26 31.56 30.44
N LYS A 562 -8.65 30.89 31.43
CA LYS A 562 -8.40 31.48 32.75
C LYS A 562 -7.40 32.64 32.67
N GLU A 563 -6.28 32.45 31.98
CA GLU A 563 -5.27 33.51 31.76
C GLU A 563 -5.87 34.69 31.01
N ARG A 564 -6.62 34.44 29.93
CA ARG A 564 -7.33 35.48 29.19
C ARG A 564 -8.29 36.27 30.08
N SER A 565 -9.04 35.59 30.94
CA SER A 565 -9.96 36.24 31.89
C SER A 565 -9.20 37.09 32.93
N ALA A 566 -8.06 36.60 33.42
CA ALA A 566 -7.20 37.35 34.35
C ALA A 566 -6.58 38.59 33.69
N LEU A 567 -6.12 38.47 32.43
CA LEU A 567 -5.60 39.60 31.66
C LEU A 567 -6.68 40.66 31.39
N LEU A 568 -7.91 40.24 31.05
CA LEU A 568 -9.03 41.16 30.88
C LEU A 568 -9.40 41.86 32.20
N ALA A 569 -9.38 41.15 33.32
CA ALA A 569 -9.60 41.76 34.64
C ALA A 569 -8.50 42.80 34.96
N SER A 570 -7.23 42.46 34.74
CA SER A 570 -6.11 43.38 34.94
C SER A 570 -6.20 44.62 34.04
N ALA A 571 -6.58 44.44 32.77
CA ALA A 571 -6.80 45.55 31.85
C ALA A 571 -7.92 46.49 32.32
N ASN A 572 -9.02 45.93 32.83
CA ASN A 572 -10.12 46.70 33.41
C ASN A 572 -9.69 47.46 34.68
N ASP A 573 -8.87 46.85 35.54
CA ASP A 573 -8.33 47.52 36.73
C ASP A 573 -7.43 48.69 36.33
N ILE A 574 -6.52 48.50 35.36
CA ILE A 574 -5.66 49.56 34.84
C ILE A 574 -6.50 50.70 34.25
N ALA A 575 -7.54 50.38 33.47
CA ALA A 575 -8.45 51.37 32.92
C ALA A 575 -9.18 52.15 34.04
N SER A 576 -9.64 51.46 35.09
CA SER A 576 -10.30 52.08 36.24
C SER A 576 -9.38 53.03 37.00
N ILE A 577 -8.11 52.64 37.20
CA ILE A 577 -7.07 53.47 37.83
C ILE A 577 -6.78 54.69 36.95
N GLY A 578 -6.66 54.50 35.63
CA GLY A 578 -6.48 55.57 34.65
C GLY A 578 -7.63 56.59 34.70
N GLU A 579 -8.87 56.12 34.75
CA GLU A 579 -10.04 56.98 34.92
C GLU A 579 -10.05 57.70 36.26
N ALA A 580 -9.73 57.02 37.37
CA ALA A 580 -9.67 57.62 38.69
C ALA A 580 -8.63 58.76 38.74
N ARG A 581 -7.44 58.52 38.18
CA ARG A 581 -6.38 59.54 38.04
C ARG A 581 -6.86 60.70 37.17
N ARG A 582 -7.52 60.45 36.04
CA ARG A 582 -8.10 61.50 35.17
C ARG A 582 -9.14 62.34 35.92
N ARG A 583 -10.06 61.72 36.65
CA ARG A 583 -11.06 62.42 37.48
C ARG A 583 -10.39 63.26 38.57
N GLN A 584 -9.35 62.75 39.23
CA GLN A 584 -8.59 63.49 40.25
C GLN A 584 -7.85 64.70 39.64
N LEU A 585 -7.23 64.53 38.48
CA LEU A 585 -6.59 65.62 37.71
C LEU A 585 -7.62 66.70 37.35
N LEU A 586 -8.78 66.31 36.82
CA LEU A 586 -9.87 67.24 36.51
C LEU A 586 -10.35 68.00 37.76
N ARG A 587 -10.48 67.33 38.91
CA ARG A 587 -10.79 68.00 40.19
C ARG A 587 -9.71 69.00 40.59
N LYS A 588 -8.42 68.66 40.47
CA LYS A 588 -7.30 69.57 40.77
C LYS A 588 -7.29 70.78 39.83
N ILE A 589 -7.51 70.58 38.53
CA ILE A 589 -7.60 71.66 37.53
C ILE A 589 -8.79 72.57 37.85
N ASN A 590 -9.96 72.01 38.16
CA ASN A 590 -11.13 72.78 38.53
C ASN A 590 -10.94 73.55 39.83
N ALA A 591 -10.29 72.96 40.84
CA ALA A 591 -9.94 73.64 42.09
C ALA A 591 -8.95 74.80 41.87
N LYS A 592 -7.94 74.63 41.00
CA LYS A 592 -7.05 75.71 40.57
C LYS A 592 -7.83 76.82 39.85
N ARG A 593 -8.65 76.48 38.84
CA ARG A 593 -9.52 77.45 38.15
C ARG A 593 -10.45 78.19 39.10
N PHE A 594 -11.00 77.51 40.11
CA PHE A 594 -11.84 78.15 41.14
C PHE A 594 -11.04 79.06 42.07
N GLY A 595 -9.85 78.62 42.50
CA GLY A 595 -8.93 79.42 43.31
C GLY A 595 -8.41 80.65 42.56
N ASP A 596 -8.12 80.51 41.28
CA ASP A 596 -7.71 81.60 40.40
C ASP A 596 -8.88 82.56 40.16
N ARG A 597 -10.11 82.05 39.92
CA ARG A 597 -11.32 82.89 39.88
C ARG A 597 -11.56 83.66 41.18
N ARG A 598 -11.32 83.05 42.35
CA ARG A 598 -11.39 83.76 43.65
C ARG A 598 -10.29 84.81 43.79
N ARG A 599 -9.06 84.53 43.34
CA ARG A 599 -7.96 85.50 43.32
C ARG A 599 -8.25 86.65 42.35
N PHE A 600 -8.76 86.39 41.16
CA PHE A 600 -9.22 87.41 40.22
C PHE A 600 -10.39 88.24 40.78
N ALA A 601 -11.34 87.62 41.49
CA ALA A 601 -12.42 88.34 42.17
C ALA A 601 -11.93 89.16 43.38
N ALA A 602 -10.91 88.69 44.11
CA ALA A 602 -10.26 89.41 45.20
C ALA A 602 -9.44 90.60 44.68
N VAL A 603 -8.69 90.42 43.58
CA VAL A 603 -7.97 91.50 42.89
C VAL A 603 -8.95 92.55 42.36
N ASN A 604 -10.08 92.15 41.77
CA ASN A 604 -11.12 93.09 41.35
C ASN A 604 -11.84 93.81 42.51
N ARG A 605 -11.82 93.25 43.74
CA ARG A 605 -12.35 93.91 44.95
C ARG A 605 -11.32 94.81 45.63
N THR A 606 -10.02 94.58 45.42
CA THR A 606 -8.95 95.46 45.93
C THR A 606 -8.54 96.55 44.94
N THR A 607 -9.02 96.51 43.69
CA THR A 607 -8.77 97.57 42.67
C THR A 607 -9.99 98.45 42.38
N SER A 608 -11.00 98.50 43.25
CA SER A 608 -12.14 99.41 43.14
C SER A 608 -11.97 100.74 43.90
N SER A 609 -10.76 101.09 44.34
CA SER A 609 -10.42 102.48 44.68
C SER A 609 -8.99 102.79 44.25
N SER A 610 -8.86 103.78 43.36
CA SER A 610 -7.63 104.18 42.64
C SER A 610 -7.28 103.23 41.50
N GLY A 611 -7.22 103.61 40.24
CA GLY A 611 -6.99 104.89 39.59
C GLY A 611 -6.43 104.54 38.20
N ARG A 612 -6.81 105.29 37.17
CA ARG A 612 -6.45 105.10 35.75
C ARG A 612 -4.94 104.81 35.57
N GLU A 613 -4.61 103.84 34.71
CA GLU A 613 -3.73 103.98 33.53
C GLU A 613 -3.29 102.63 32.93
N SER A 614 -3.12 102.63 31.60
CA SER A 614 -2.35 101.69 30.76
C SER A 614 -3.02 100.38 30.28
N ASP A 615 -3.68 100.49 29.12
CA ASP A 615 -4.34 99.43 28.35
C ASP A 615 -3.44 98.73 27.29
N SER A 616 -2.11 98.70 27.43
CA SER A 616 -1.22 98.13 26.39
C SER A 616 -0.59 96.76 26.70
N SER A 617 -0.63 96.28 27.94
CA SER A 617 -0.07 94.98 28.36
C SER A 617 -1.13 93.85 28.45
N ARG A 618 -2.41 94.19 28.35
CA ARG A 618 -3.55 93.25 28.48
C ARG A 618 -3.82 92.39 27.24
N THR A 619 -3.31 92.76 26.07
CA THR A 619 -3.57 92.05 24.79
C THR A 619 -2.49 91.02 24.44
N LYS A 620 -1.24 91.17 24.91
CA LYS A 620 -0.16 90.19 24.68
C LYS A 620 -0.28 88.94 25.57
N SER A 621 -0.60 89.12 26.85
CA SER A 621 -0.77 87.98 27.77
C SER A 621 -2.01 87.13 27.42
N ARG A 622 -3.06 87.73 26.85
CA ARG A 622 -4.28 87.01 26.45
C ARG A 622 -4.07 86.22 25.15
N ARG A 623 -3.32 86.76 24.17
CA ARG A 623 -2.94 86.03 22.95
C ARG A 623 -2.00 84.85 23.23
N GLN A 624 -1.02 85.00 24.12
CA GLN A 624 -0.16 83.88 24.52
C GLN A 624 -0.92 82.79 25.29
N GLN A 625 -1.92 83.16 26.07
CA GLN A 625 -2.74 82.20 26.81
C GLN A 625 -3.74 81.47 25.90
N ASP A 626 -4.27 82.15 24.87
CA ASP A 626 -5.13 81.54 23.85
C ASP A 626 -4.31 80.65 22.88
N GLU A 627 -3.06 81.01 22.55
CA GLU A 627 -2.13 80.16 21.77
C GLU A 627 -1.70 78.91 22.53
N LEU A 628 -1.38 79.02 23.82
CA LEU A 628 -1.06 77.86 24.67
C LEU A 628 -2.28 76.95 24.88
N SER A 629 -3.48 77.52 24.99
CA SER A 629 -4.71 76.73 25.07
C SER A 629 -5.00 76.01 23.76
N SER A 630 -4.78 76.67 22.61
CA SER A 630 -4.95 76.06 21.29
C SER A 630 -3.90 74.96 21.03
N GLN A 631 -2.65 75.13 21.48
CA GLN A 631 -1.63 74.08 21.38
C GLN A 631 -1.97 72.87 22.25
N LEU A 632 -2.47 73.08 23.46
CA LEU A 632 -2.90 72.00 24.34
C LEU A 632 -4.12 71.25 23.77
N ASP A 633 -5.08 71.96 23.19
CA ASP A 633 -6.25 71.36 22.56
C ASP A 633 -5.85 70.54 21.32
N ASN A 634 -4.87 71.02 20.53
CA ASN A 634 -4.32 70.27 19.39
C ASN A 634 -3.54 69.02 19.82
N GLU A 635 -2.79 69.06 20.93
CA GLU A 635 -2.10 67.89 21.49
C GLU A 635 -3.08 66.86 22.05
N ILE A 636 -4.18 67.29 22.69
CA ILE A 636 -5.22 66.40 23.20
C ILE A 636 -5.94 65.67 22.05
N VAL A 637 -6.19 66.36 20.93
CA VAL A 637 -6.76 65.75 19.72
C VAL A 637 -5.77 64.76 19.11
N ALA A 638 -4.49 65.12 18.96
CA ALA A 638 -3.47 64.23 18.41
C ALA A 638 -3.24 62.98 19.28
N LEU A 639 -3.28 63.11 20.61
CA LEU A 639 -3.21 61.98 21.54
C LEU A 639 -4.46 61.09 21.47
N SER A 640 -5.65 61.68 21.28
CA SER A 640 -6.89 60.92 21.11
C SER A 640 -6.92 60.14 19.80
N GLU A 641 -6.37 60.68 18.71
CA GLU A 641 -6.22 59.97 17.44
C GLU A 641 -5.19 58.83 17.50
N ARG A 642 -4.08 59.02 18.22
CA ARG A 642 -3.12 57.94 18.49
C ARG A 642 -3.74 56.83 19.33
N PHE A 643 -4.53 57.18 20.35
CA PHE A 643 -5.23 56.19 21.17
C PHE A 643 -6.26 55.39 20.35
N LYS A 644 -7.00 56.05 19.44
CA LYS A 644 -7.90 55.37 18.50
C LYS A 644 -7.17 54.39 17.58
N LYS A 645 -6.01 54.76 17.04
CA LYS A 645 -5.19 53.86 16.21
C LYS A 645 -4.68 52.63 16.97
N TYR A 646 -4.28 52.82 18.23
CA TYR A 646 -3.87 51.71 19.09
C TYR A 646 -5.04 50.78 19.47
N SER A 647 -6.24 51.31 19.70
CA SER A 647 -7.42 50.48 19.96
C SER A 647 -7.91 49.70 18.75
N THR A 648 -7.73 50.20 17.52
CA THR A 648 -8.10 49.45 16.31
C THR A 648 -7.08 48.39 15.92
N SER A 649 -5.78 48.59 16.18
CA SER A 649 -4.77 47.58 15.84
C SER A 649 -4.70 46.41 16.84
N ALA A 650 -5.23 46.57 18.05
CA ALA A 650 -5.28 45.49 19.06
C ALA A 650 -6.53 44.60 18.94
N LEU A 651 -7.40 44.85 17.94
CA LEU A 651 -8.60 44.07 17.66
C LEU A 651 -8.48 43.22 16.37
N ASP A 652 -7.43 43.44 15.56
CA ASP A 652 -7.16 42.72 14.30
C ASP A 652 -6.02 41.69 14.41
N ASP A 653 -5.27 41.65 15.53
CA ASP A 653 -4.30 40.61 15.91
C ASP A 653 -4.89 39.74 17.04
#